data_AF-A0A1Q9D9S8-F1
#
_entry.id   AF-A0A1Q9D9S8-F1
#
_cell.length_a   1.000
_cell.length_b   1.000
_cell.length_c   1.000
_cell.angle_alpha   90.00
_cell.angle_beta   90.00
_cell.angle_gamma   90.00
#
_symmetry.space_group_name_H-M   'P 1'
#
loop_
_entity.id
_entity.type
_entity.pdbx_description
1 polymer ?
#
loop_
_entity_poly.entity_id
_entity_poly.type
_entity_poly.pdbx_seq_one_letter_code
_entity_poly.pdbx_strand_id
1 'polypeptide(L)'
;MEDFVIGNAQECGQQAETAARSTSDSISHFLSLMTPAADDVIRSTKAYLPLKNFGMPFRKPEAQKGWHHLSEVTSEIETFWSHSWHGRAWQKILTLLILYNSLRSMAVASLGAVLASCLYAVEVLPGYDVEVDETHFNSIWALATGCCLYFVLLFVARPREGVFVDVVCIDQLDRSRKLMGIRSIAALIKRTKAMIVLWDPTFSRRMWCLFELAAFLHSRSPGEKPRLIIRPTIFGPTLLFLTVAMALVQALVILMQDFRNTAFPMEGIVVFMACYVNVVTYRSYFRSIEELKHQLRVFSVQDATCYCCSKGHRNRSACDKDMLLGCITVWFGSVEVFEERVRTDVLDCLLTQLSQDFFSYRQCIVALCPVMWSGLDFASGGWLWCKHLNQLPGSDGYCGNSERGSPESFLAHWLIRGAVWWLGAVPLNLRLGMRAMYYLRKKCRWRMLDETLNLVILLFIAALTVGMSGLEWYCWGVLRYMLPVPYDYMQLWTTDCSGLLESCEALKAFCDRNLQGTQDSPMNFSLPEASGEQGASGSGSAPAAYQGPIIEEITDEAEESPKAPPAASSSSSSQPASSSSQPAARASEAAAGYPAAEEEQLRLLIAADTIQAEALCASVGSELIFGSEEEIQAHLDGPGRGLCWVAQRGGRAVGVLLCGSDGVFGHVLQLAVEPGDNQRSIRKELVARGHK
;
A
#
# COMPACT_ATOMS: atom_id res chain seq x y z
N MET A 1 -55.84 -13.32 64.37
CA MET A 1 -56.24 -12.93 63.00
C MET A 1 -55.00 -12.69 62.13
N GLU A 2 -53.87 -12.25 62.69
CA GLU A 2 -52.58 -12.18 61.98
C GLU A 2 -51.99 -13.56 61.62
N ASP A 3 -52.09 -14.56 62.49
CA ASP A 3 -51.57 -15.92 62.18
C ASP A 3 -52.28 -16.63 61.02
N PHE A 4 -53.56 -16.29 60.78
CA PHE A 4 -54.35 -16.84 59.66
C PHE A 4 -54.00 -16.20 58.32
N VAL A 5 -53.49 -14.97 58.33
CA VAL A 5 -53.07 -14.24 57.13
C VAL A 5 -51.66 -14.68 56.69
N ILE A 6 -50.78 -15.00 57.65
CA ILE A 6 -49.42 -15.50 57.37
C ILE A 6 -49.46 -16.91 56.77
N GLY A 7 -50.33 -17.81 57.27
CA GLY A 7 -50.48 -19.17 56.74
C GLY A 7 -50.93 -19.20 55.27
N ASN A 8 -51.93 -18.39 54.91
CA ASN A 8 -52.44 -18.32 53.53
C ASN A 8 -51.42 -17.71 52.54
N ALA A 9 -50.58 -16.78 53.00
CA ALA A 9 -49.51 -16.22 52.17
C ALA A 9 -48.40 -17.26 51.88
N GLN A 10 -48.10 -18.13 52.85
CA GLN A 10 -47.08 -19.15 52.73
C GLN A 10 -47.52 -20.32 51.83
N GLU A 11 -48.79 -20.75 51.93
CA GLU A 11 -49.37 -21.76 51.03
C GLU A 11 -49.50 -21.24 49.58
N CYS A 12 -49.92 -19.97 49.40
CA CYS A 12 -49.99 -19.35 48.08
C CYS A 12 -48.60 -19.22 47.42
N GLY A 13 -47.55 -18.94 48.22
CA GLY A 13 -46.17 -18.93 47.77
C GLY A 13 -45.67 -20.30 47.32
N GLN A 14 -45.94 -21.37 48.08
CA GLN A 14 -45.53 -22.73 47.72
C GLN A 14 -46.24 -23.25 46.47
N GLN A 15 -47.53 -22.95 46.30
CA GLN A 15 -48.28 -23.32 45.09
C GLN A 15 -47.74 -22.61 43.85
N ALA A 16 -47.45 -21.31 43.94
CA ALA A 16 -46.85 -20.55 42.84
C ALA A 16 -45.46 -21.07 42.46
N GLU A 17 -44.63 -21.43 43.44
CA GLU A 17 -43.31 -22.01 43.21
C GLU A 17 -43.40 -23.40 42.56
N THR A 18 -44.34 -24.24 43.00
CA THR A 18 -44.56 -25.57 42.43
C THR A 18 -45.05 -25.49 40.98
N ALA A 19 -45.95 -24.55 40.68
CA ALA A 19 -46.43 -24.31 39.31
C ALA A 19 -45.32 -23.76 38.38
N ALA A 20 -44.46 -22.88 38.90
CA ALA A 20 -43.30 -22.37 38.16
C ALA A 20 -42.28 -23.47 37.84
N ARG A 21 -41.97 -24.35 38.81
CA ARG A 21 -41.10 -25.52 38.62
C ARG A 21 -41.67 -26.49 37.59
N SER A 22 -42.95 -26.86 37.72
CA SER A 22 -43.63 -27.74 36.76
C SER A 22 -43.60 -27.17 35.34
N THR A 23 -43.76 -25.84 35.19
CA THR A 23 -43.66 -25.17 33.90
C THR A 23 -42.23 -25.23 33.35
N SER A 24 -41.21 -25.03 34.18
CA SER A 24 -39.80 -25.12 33.77
C SER A 24 -39.42 -26.54 33.32
N ASP A 25 -39.89 -27.57 34.02
CA ASP A 25 -39.62 -28.97 33.70
C ASP A 25 -40.27 -29.37 32.38
N SER A 26 -41.52 -28.96 32.15
CA SER A 26 -42.22 -29.17 30.88
C SER A 26 -41.48 -28.49 29.71
N ILE A 27 -40.98 -27.27 29.91
CA ILE A 27 -40.22 -26.55 28.89
C ILE A 27 -38.88 -27.23 28.60
N SER A 28 -38.18 -27.65 29.65
CA SER A 28 -36.87 -28.31 29.53
C SER A 28 -37.01 -29.65 28.80
N HIS A 29 -38.04 -30.44 29.14
CA HIS A 29 -38.38 -31.66 28.42
C HIS A 29 -38.69 -31.35 26.95
N PHE A 30 -39.50 -30.33 26.66
CA PHE A 30 -39.81 -29.95 25.28
C PHE A 30 -38.57 -29.56 24.47
N LEU A 31 -37.74 -28.66 25.00
CA LEU A 31 -36.49 -28.25 24.36
C LEU A 31 -35.58 -29.45 24.11
N SER A 32 -35.58 -30.42 25.03
CA SER A 32 -34.72 -31.58 24.91
C SER A 32 -35.01 -32.47 23.69
N LEU A 33 -36.26 -32.48 23.22
CA LEU A 33 -36.67 -33.24 22.05
C LEU A 33 -36.07 -32.71 20.74
N MET A 34 -35.53 -31.48 20.75
CA MET A 34 -35.08 -30.76 19.55
C MET A 34 -36.13 -30.73 18.43
N THR A 35 -37.42 -30.79 18.80
CA THR A 35 -38.55 -30.66 17.89
C THR A 35 -39.09 -29.22 17.98
N PRO A 36 -39.53 -28.63 16.87
CA PRO A 36 -40.11 -27.29 16.90
C PRO A 36 -41.48 -27.33 17.61
N ALA A 37 -41.84 -26.26 18.31
CA ALA A 37 -43.15 -26.16 18.99
C ALA A 37 -44.32 -26.14 18.01
N ALA A 38 -44.08 -25.62 16.81
CA ALA A 38 -44.93 -25.73 15.64
C ALA A 38 -44.07 -25.58 14.38
N ASP A 39 -44.52 -26.13 13.25
CA ASP A 39 -43.75 -26.10 12.00
C ASP A 39 -43.51 -24.67 11.49
N ASP A 40 -44.40 -23.73 11.79
CA ASP A 40 -44.28 -22.32 11.39
C ASP A 40 -43.30 -21.49 12.23
N VAL A 41 -42.74 -22.07 13.30
CA VAL A 41 -41.74 -21.46 14.18
C VAL A 41 -40.34 -21.52 13.58
N ILE A 42 -40.07 -22.48 12.69
CA ILE A 42 -38.80 -22.54 11.97
C ILE A 42 -38.81 -21.45 10.91
N ARG A 43 -38.16 -20.32 11.21
CA ARG A 43 -38.13 -19.15 10.35
C ARG A 43 -36.71 -18.72 10.05
N SER A 44 -36.54 -18.14 8.87
CA SER A 44 -35.29 -17.46 8.48
C SER A 44 -35.61 -16.13 7.81
N THR A 45 -34.62 -15.27 7.66
CA THR A 45 -34.73 -14.02 6.92
C THR A 45 -33.55 -13.93 5.95
N LYS A 46 -33.70 -13.22 4.83
CA LYS A 46 -32.56 -13.00 3.92
C LYS A 46 -31.53 -12.11 4.61
N ALA A 47 -30.24 -12.47 4.58
CA ALA A 47 -29.16 -11.78 5.30
C ALA A 47 -29.14 -10.25 5.11
N TYR A 48 -29.50 -9.74 3.93
CA TYR A 48 -29.56 -8.30 3.68
C TYR A 48 -30.66 -7.56 4.46
N LEU A 49 -31.72 -8.23 4.91
CA LEU A 49 -32.85 -7.62 5.63
C LEU A 49 -32.44 -7.19 7.05
N PRO A 50 -31.81 -8.05 7.89
CA PRO A 50 -31.22 -7.62 9.16
C PRO A 50 -30.12 -6.56 9.03
N LEU A 51 -29.47 -6.46 7.87
CA LEU A 51 -28.38 -5.49 7.60
C LEU A 51 -28.88 -4.18 6.99
N LYS A 52 -30.12 -4.13 6.49
CA LYS A 52 -30.73 -2.96 5.88
C LYS A 52 -30.73 -1.77 6.84
N ASN A 53 -30.58 -0.57 6.29
CA ASN A 53 -30.56 0.69 7.04
C ASN A 53 -29.52 0.65 8.17
N PHE A 54 -28.30 0.21 7.86
CA PHE A 54 -27.19 0.04 8.81
C PHE A 54 -27.61 -0.82 10.00
N GLY A 55 -28.13 -2.01 9.70
CA GLY A 55 -28.56 -3.00 10.68
C GLY A 55 -29.54 -2.49 11.72
N MET A 56 -30.64 -1.86 11.26
CA MET A 56 -31.66 -1.31 12.17
C MET A 56 -32.16 -2.33 13.22
N PRO A 57 -32.39 -3.62 12.90
CA PRO A 57 -32.77 -4.62 13.90
C PRO A 57 -31.75 -4.81 15.02
N PHE A 58 -30.45 -4.71 14.74
CA PHE A 58 -29.41 -4.79 15.78
C PHE A 58 -29.35 -3.53 16.66
N ARG A 59 -29.68 -2.36 16.11
CA ARG A 59 -29.61 -1.08 16.84
C ARG A 59 -30.87 -0.78 17.64
N LYS A 60 -32.03 -1.22 17.16
CA LYS A 60 -33.35 -1.00 17.76
C LYS A 60 -34.11 -2.32 17.85
N PRO A 61 -33.68 -3.25 18.71
CA PRO A 61 -34.32 -4.57 18.81
C PRO A 61 -35.78 -4.49 19.28
N GLU A 62 -36.13 -3.47 20.06
CA GLU A 62 -37.47 -3.25 20.65
C GLU A 62 -38.35 -2.31 19.81
N ALA A 63 -38.19 -2.29 18.48
CA ALA A 63 -39.01 -1.44 17.62
C ALA A 63 -40.51 -1.75 17.78
N GLN A 64 -41.36 -0.72 17.81
CA GLN A 64 -42.79 -0.82 18.13
C GLN A 64 -43.59 -1.81 17.26
N LYS A 65 -43.21 -1.97 15.99
CA LYS A 65 -43.86 -2.92 15.05
C LYS A 65 -43.22 -4.32 15.05
N GLY A 66 -42.11 -4.49 15.77
CA GLY A 66 -41.29 -5.70 15.71
C GLY A 66 -40.64 -5.91 14.33
N TRP A 67 -39.76 -6.90 14.25
CA TRP A 67 -39.05 -7.25 13.01
C TRP A 67 -39.53 -8.57 12.39
N HIS A 68 -40.48 -9.24 13.04
CA HIS A 68 -40.93 -10.59 12.69
C HIS A 68 -41.45 -10.73 11.25
N HIS A 69 -42.08 -9.68 10.72
CA HIS A 69 -42.57 -9.60 9.33
C HIS A 69 -41.49 -9.71 8.26
N LEU A 70 -40.20 -9.58 8.62
CA LEU A 70 -39.07 -9.75 7.70
C LEU A 70 -38.60 -11.21 7.59
N SER A 71 -39.15 -12.11 8.38
CA SER A 71 -38.82 -13.54 8.36
C SER A 71 -39.89 -14.35 7.63
N GLU A 72 -39.47 -15.45 7.01
CA GLU A 72 -40.30 -16.42 6.30
C GLU A 72 -40.16 -17.81 6.95
N VAL A 73 -41.24 -18.61 6.91
CA VAL A 73 -41.21 -20.01 7.37
C VAL A 73 -40.28 -20.80 6.44
N THR A 74 -39.44 -21.65 7.01
CA THR A 74 -38.51 -22.50 6.26
C THR A 74 -38.41 -23.87 6.93
N SER A 75 -38.10 -24.91 6.15
CA SER A 75 -37.80 -26.24 6.70
C SER A 75 -36.37 -26.33 7.26
N GLU A 76 -35.48 -25.42 6.84
CA GLU A 76 -34.07 -25.45 7.14
C GLU A 76 -33.46 -24.04 7.18
N ILE A 77 -32.46 -23.82 8.03
CA ILE A 77 -31.76 -22.55 8.18
C ILE A 77 -30.37 -22.70 7.57
N GLU A 78 -30.01 -21.82 6.63
CA GLU A 78 -28.68 -21.90 6.01
C GLU A 78 -27.60 -21.50 7.03
N THR A 79 -27.80 -20.36 7.69
CA THR A 79 -26.83 -19.86 8.67
C THR A 79 -27.47 -19.29 9.94
N PHE A 80 -27.03 -19.71 11.11
CA PHE A 80 -27.43 -19.15 12.40
C PHE A 80 -26.43 -18.10 12.88
N TRP A 81 -26.88 -16.89 13.22
CA TRP A 81 -26.02 -15.84 13.75
C TRP A 81 -26.08 -15.78 15.28
N SER A 82 -25.11 -16.42 15.95
CA SER A 82 -24.96 -16.32 17.40
C SER A 82 -24.13 -15.08 17.76
N HIS A 83 -24.61 -14.29 18.72
CA HIS A 83 -23.96 -13.06 19.14
C HIS A 83 -24.40 -12.62 20.54
N SER A 84 -23.57 -11.80 21.20
CA SER A 84 -24.00 -11.11 22.44
C SER A 84 -24.68 -9.79 22.09
N TRP A 85 -25.78 -9.47 22.79
CA TRP A 85 -26.45 -8.17 22.66
C TRP A 85 -25.68 -6.99 23.28
N HIS A 86 -24.69 -7.25 24.16
CA HIS A 86 -23.95 -6.19 24.85
C HIS A 86 -22.83 -5.56 23.99
N GLY A 87 -22.31 -6.30 23.01
CA GLY A 87 -21.31 -5.78 22.08
C GLY A 87 -21.87 -4.64 21.22
N ARG A 88 -20.99 -3.78 20.70
CA ARG A 88 -21.39 -2.64 19.85
C ARG A 88 -22.06 -3.15 18.56
N ALA A 89 -23.30 -2.72 18.31
CA ALA A 89 -24.08 -3.18 17.16
C ALA A 89 -23.40 -2.89 15.81
N TRP A 90 -22.82 -1.70 15.63
CA TRP A 90 -22.16 -1.31 14.38
C TRP A 90 -20.97 -2.20 14.02
N GLN A 91 -20.25 -2.73 15.00
CA GLN A 91 -19.12 -3.64 14.80
C GLN A 91 -19.58 -4.99 14.23
N LYS A 92 -20.69 -5.52 14.76
CA LYS A 92 -21.37 -6.72 14.24
C LYS A 92 -21.83 -6.51 12.80
N ILE A 93 -22.49 -5.38 12.54
CA ILE A 93 -23.01 -5.02 11.22
C ILE A 93 -21.87 -4.94 10.19
N LEU A 94 -20.79 -4.21 10.49
CA LEU A 94 -19.64 -4.12 9.59
C LEU A 94 -18.97 -5.48 9.38
N THR A 95 -18.83 -6.29 10.43
CA THR A 95 -18.27 -7.64 10.33
C THR A 95 -19.11 -8.51 9.39
N LEU A 96 -20.43 -8.49 9.53
CA LEU A 96 -21.35 -9.23 8.65
C LEU A 96 -21.30 -8.71 7.20
N LEU A 97 -21.30 -7.38 6.98
CA LEU A 97 -21.16 -6.80 5.64
C LEU A 97 -19.87 -7.27 4.96
N ILE A 98 -18.75 -7.24 5.68
CA ILE A 98 -17.48 -7.75 5.16
C ILE A 98 -17.58 -9.25 4.84
N LEU A 99 -18.12 -10.08 5.74
CA LEU A 99 -18.21 -11.52 5.52
C LEU A 99 -19.05 -11.88 4.27
N TYR A 100 -20.17 -11.18 4.06
CA TYR A 100 -21.08 -11.49 2.96
C TYR A 100 -20.73 -10.81 1.63
N ASN A 101 -20.25 -9.57 1.66
CA ASN A 101 -20.17 -8.73 0.47
C ASN A 101 -18.74 -8.46 -0.01
N SER A 102 -17.73 -8.51 0.86
CA SER A 102 -16.40 -7.96 0.54
C SER A 102 -15.72 -8.62 -0.67
N LEU A 103 -15.71 -9.96 -0.78
CA LEU A 103 -15.07 -10.62 -1.93
C LEU A 103 -15.78 -10.27 -3.23
N ARG A 104 -17.12 -10.33 -3.26
CA ARG A 104 -17.91 -10.01 -4.46
C ARG A 104 -17.70 -8.56 -4.88
N SER A 105 -17.68 -7.66 -3.89
CA SER A 105 -17.43 -6.23 -4.10
C SER A 105 -16.04 -5.99 -4.66
N MET A 106 -15.01 -6.65 -4.12
CA MET A 106 -13.63 -6.58 -4.63
C MET A 106 -13.54 -7.08 -6.07
N ALA A 107 -14.14 -8.22 -6.40
CA ALA A 107 -14.09 -8.77 -7.75
C ALA A 107 -14.70 -7.81 -8.79
N VAL A 108 -15.90 -7.28 -8.52
CA VAL A 108 -16.56 -6.32 -9.42
C VAL A 108 -15.83 -4.99 -9.47
N ALA A 109 -15.34 -4.50 -8.32
CA ALA A 109 -14.55 -3.28 -8.24
C ALA A 109 -13.25 -3.37 -9.04
N SER A 110 -12.55 -4.50 -8.97
CA SER A 110 -11.34 -4.74 -9.76
C SER A 110 -11.62 -4.79 -11.26
N LEU A 111 -12.77 -5.35 -11.69
CA LEU A 111 -13.18 -5.28 -13.10
C LEU A 111 -13.43 -3.82 -13.52
N GLY A 112 -14.08 -3.03 -12.67
CA GLY A 112 -14.27 -1.61 -12.92
C GLY A 112 -12.95 -0.81 -12.95
N ALA A 113 -12.01 -1.14 -12.07
CA ALA A 113 -10.67 -0.53 -12.06
C ALA A 113 -9.87 -0.86 -13.32
N VAL A 114 -9.92 -2.12 -13.79
CA VAL A 114 -9.30 -2.52 -15.06
C VAL A 114 -9.95 -1.79 -16.24
N LEU A 115 -11.28 -1.70 -16.28
CA LEU A 115 -11.99 -0.95 -17.33
C LEU A 115 -11.59 0.53 -17.32
N ALA A 116 -11.53 1.17 -16.15
CA ALA A 116 -11.12 2.56 -16.01
C ALA A 116 -9.66 2.77 -16.47
N SER A 117 -8.75 1.87 -16.09
CA SER A 117 -7.36 1.87 -16.56
C SER A 117 -7.27 1.74 -18.08
N CYS A 118 -8.04 0.83 -18.69
CA CYS A 118 -8.09 0.69 -20.15
C CYS A 118 -8.65 1.94 -20.84
N LEU A 119 -9.75 2.51 -20.33
CA LEU A 119 -10.36 3.73 -20.88
C LEU A 119 -9.41 4.93 -20.81
N TYR A 120 -8.64 5.04 -19.73
CA TYR A 120 -7.57 6.03 -19.62
C TYR A 120 -6.44 5.77 -20.63
N ALA A 121 -5.97 4.53 -20.75
CA ALA A 121 -4.92 4.14 -21.70
C ALA A 121 -5.29 4.40 -23.18
N VAL A 122 -6.58 4.41 -23.52
CA VAL A 122 -7.10 4.78 -24.85
C VAL A 122 -7.58 6.24 -24.95
N GLU A 123 -7.19 7.10 -24.00
CA GLU A 123 -7.48 8.54 -24.00
C GLU A 123 -8.98 8.90 -23.97
N VAL A 124 -9.85 7.97 -23.52
CA VAL A 124 -11.28 8.25 -23.32
C VAL A 124 -11.53 8.95 -21.98
N LEU A 125 -10.74 8.62 -20.95
CA LEU A 125 -10.74 9.31 -19.67
C LEU A 125 -9.59 10.33 -19.63
N PRO A 126 -9.82 11.56 -19.13
CA PRO A 126 -8.79 12.60 -19.13
C PRO A 126 -7.71 12.32 -18.07
N GLY A 127 -6.49 12.77 -18.32
CA GLY A 127 -5.46 12.92 -17.28
C GLY A 127 -5.78 14.05 -16.32
N TYR A 128 -5.11 14.08 -15.17
CA TYR A 128 -5.03 15.29 -14.37
C TYR A 128 -3.81 16.06 -14.86
N ASP A 129 -4.01 16.88 -15.89
CA ASP A 129 -2.96 17.71 -16.48
C ASP A 129 -2.59 18.81 -15.47
N VAL A 130 -1.52 18.58 -14.71
CA VAL A 130 -0.82 19.67 -14.03
C VAL A 130 0.04 20.33 -15.10
N GLU A 131 -0.36 21.52 -15.54
CA GLU A 131 0.44 22.39 -16.40
C GLU A 131 1.78 22.74 -15.73
N VAL A 132 2.78 21.85 -15.74
CA VAL A 132 4.19 22.23 -15.59
C VAL A 132 5.04 21.19 -16.34
N ASP A 133 5.45 21.54 -17.57
CA ASP A 133 6.47 20.86 -18.37
C ASP A 133 6.27 19.36 -18.67
N GLU A 134 5.43 19.07 -19.67
CA GLU A 134 5.40 17.88 -20.58
C GLU A 134 5.73 16.46 -20.05
N THR A 135 5.86 16.19 -18.73
CA THR A 135 6.61 15.02 -18.26
C THR A 135 5.87 13.98 -17.40
N HIS A 136 4.59 14.18 -17.06
CA HIS A 136 3.91 13.29 -16.11
C HIS A 136 2.46 12.94 -16.52
N PHE A 137 2.25 11.74 -17.09
CA PHE A 137 0.91 11.17 -17.28
C PHE A 137 0.52 10.34 -16.05
N ASN A 138 -0.18 10.96 -15.10
CA ASN A 138 -0.69 10.29 -13.91
C ASN A 138 -2.19 9.96 -14.05
N SER A 139 -2.52 8.67 -13.89
CA SER A 139 -3.92 8.21 -13.76
C SER A 139 -4.29 8.07 -12.28
N ILE A 140 -5.54 8.37 -11.93
CA ILE A 140 -6.16 8.02 -10.63
C ILE A 140 -7.44 7.20 -10.83
N TRP A 141 -7.81 6.93 -12.08
CA TRP A 141 -9.12 6.39 -12.43
C TRP A 141 -9.31 4.96 -11.95
N ALA A 142 -8.28 4.12 -11.98
CA ALA A 142 -8.38 2.75 -11.54
C ALA A 142 -8.60 2.68 -10.03
N LEU A 143 -7.80 3.41 -9.24
CA LEU A 143 -7.93 3.52 -7.79
C LEU A 143 -9.28 4.13 -7.39
N ALA A 144 -9.65 5.28 -7.98
CA ALA A 144 -10.90 5.97 -7.65
C ALA A 144 -12.13 5.12 -7.99
N THR A 145 -12.18 4.54 -9.19
CA THR A 145 -13.29 3.68 -9.63
C THR A 145 -13.36 2.41 -8.81
N GLY A 146 -12.22 1.74 -8.57
CA GLY A 146 -12.14 0.55 -7.73
C GLY A 146 -12.63 0.82 -6.31
N CYS A 147 -12.14 1.87 -5.66
CA CYS A 147 -12.57 2.25 -4.32
C CYS A 147 -14.06 2.58 -4.28
N CYS A 148 -14.55 3.42 -5.19
CA CYS A 148 -15.95 3.81 -5.26
C CYS A 148 -16.87 2.59 -5.42
N LEU A 149 -16.61 1.75 -6.41
CA LEU A 149 -17.40 0.53 -6.65
C LEU A 149 -17.33 -0.44 -5.46
N TYR A 150 -16.15 -0.62 -4.86
CA TYR A 150 -15.98 -1.49 -3.70
C TYR A 150 -16.86 -1.05 -2.54
N PHE A 151 -16.82 0.24 -2.16
CA PHE A 151 -17.60 0.74 -1.04
C PHE A 151 -19.11 0.75 -1.37
N VAL A 152 -19.52 1.18 -2.56
CA VAL A 152 -20.92 1.14 -2.98
C VAL A 152 -21.46 -0.29 -2.91
N LEU A 153 -20.77 -1.25 -3.51
CA LEU A 153 -21.20 -2.65 -3.52
C LEU A 153 -21.14 -3.28 -2.13
N LEU A 154 -20.16 -2.92 -1.29
CA LEU A 154 -20.07 -3.43 0.08
C LEU A 154 -21.34 -3.12 0.88
N PHE A 155 -21.89 -1.91 0.74
CA PHE A 155 -23.07 -1.46 1.49
C PHE A 155 -24.40 -1.73 0.78
N VAL A 156 -24.43 -1.79 -0.56
CA VAL A 156 -25.67 -1.93 -1.35
C VAL A 156 -25.96 -3.39 -1.72
N ALA A 157 -24.94 -4.25 -1.81
CA ALA A 157 -25.14 -5.65 -2.16
C ALA A 157 -26.09 -6.35 -1.17
N ARG A 158 -27.00 -7.16 -1.73
CA ARG A 158 -28.08 -7.81 -0.99
C ARG A 158 -27.83 -9.31 -0.89
N PRO A 159 -27.05 -9.80 0.09
CA PRO A 159 -26.86 -11.23 0.27
C PRO A 159 -28.21 -11.92 0.55
N ARG A 160 -28.53 -12.94 -0.26
CA ARG A 160 -29.81 -13.67 -0.24
C ARG A 160 -29.77 -14.97 0.58
N GLU A 161 -28.70 -15.20 1.33
CA GLU A 161 -28.59 -16.35 2.22
C GLU A 161 -29.66 -16.28 3.32
N GLY A 162 -30.32 -17.40 3.60
CA GLY A 162 -31.35 -17.53 4.62
C GLY A 162 -30.73 -17.67 6.01
N VAL A 163 -30.83 -16.61 6.82
CA VAL A 163 -30.19 -16.54 8.12
C VAL A 163 -31.21 -16.53 9.26
N PHE A 164 -30.82 -17.11 10.39
CA PHE A 164 -31.55 -16.95 11.64
C PHE A 164 -30.92 -15.85 12.49
N VAL A 165 -31.75 -14.88 12.88
CA VAL A 165 -31.43 -13.83 13.85
C VAL A 165 -32.61 -13.72 14.80
N ASP A 166 -32.38 -13.96 16.08
CA ASP A 166 -33.39 -14.01 17.14
C ASP A 166 -34.39 -12.85 17.11
N VAL A 167 -33.93 -11.60 16.99
CA VAL A 167 -34.81 -10.41 16.98
C VAL A 167 -35.75 -10.35 15.77
N VAL A 168 -35.38 -11.01 14.66
CA VAL A 168 -36.14 -11.01 13.40
C VAL A 168 -36.96 -12.28 13.24
N CYS A 169 -36.44 -13.43 13.66
CA CYS A 169 -37.05 -14.74 13.40
C CYS A 169 -37.96 -15.19 14.55
N ILE A 170 -37.84 -14.61 15.74
CA ILE A 170 -38.76 -14.83 16.86
C ILE A 170 -39.65 -13.60 17.00
N ASP A 171 -40.96 -13.81 17.08
CA ASP A 171 -41.91 -12.73 17.33
C ASP A 171 -41.63 -12.10 18.70
N GLN A 172 -41.15 -10.85 18.70
CA GLN A 172 -40.77 -10.16 19.93
C GLN A 172 -41.97 -9.52 20.66
N LEU A 173 -43.10 -9.35 19.96
CA LEU A 173 -44.28 -8.64 20.46
C LEU A 173 -45.34 -9.61 20.99
N ASP A 174 -45.61 -10.70 20.27
CA ASP A 174 -46.54 -11.74 20.74
C ASP A 174 -45.84 -12.64 21.77
N ARG A 175 -46.25 -12.56 23.03
CA ARG A 175 -45.67 -13.33 24.14
C ARG A 175 -45.75 -14.84 23.94
N SER A 176 -46.83 -15.34 23.33
CA SER A 176 -47.03 -16.77 23.07
C SER A 176 -46.07 -17.24 21.98
N ARG A 177 -46.03 -16.53 20.84
CA ARG A 177 -45.10 -16.83 19.74
C ARG A 177 -43.64 -16.66 20.15
N LYS A 178 -43.33 -15.65 20.96
CA LYS A 178 -42.00 -15.47 21.57
C LYS A 178 -41.57 -16.70 22.36
N LEU A 179 -42.46 -17.19 23.21
CA LEU A 179 -42.21 -18.37 24.03
C LEU A 179 -42.06 -19.63 23.16
N MET A 180 -42.89 -19.81 22.15
CA MET A 180 -42.74 -20.91 21.18
C MET A 180 -41.40 -20.84 20.42
N GLY A 181 -40.98 -19.65 20.01
CA GLY A 181 -39.69 -19.41 19.37
C GLY A 181 -38.51 -19.76 20.29
N ILE A 182 -38.53 -19.27 21.53
CA ILE A 182 -37.52 -19.58 22.55
C ILE A 182 -37.46 -21.08 22.83
N ARG A 183 -38.62 -21.73 22.99
CA ARG A 183 -38.76 -23.19 23.17
C ARG A 183 -38.28 -24.00 21.97
N SER A 184 -38.17 -23.37 20.80
CA SER A 184 -37.73 -24.04 19.57
C SER A 184 -36.27 -23.75 19.21
N ILE A 185 -35.51 -22.97 20.01
CA ILE A 185 -34.09 -22.64 19.73
C ILE A 185 -33.26 -23.90 19.48
N ALA A 186 -33.50 -24.94 20.28
CA ALA A 186 -32.93 -26.25 20.10
C ALA A 186 -33.13 -26.84 18.69
N ALA A 187 -34.38 -26.87 18.25
CA ALA A 187 -34.77 -27.36 16.93
C ALA A 187 -34.19 -26.47 15.82
N LEU A 188 -34.17 -25.15 16.01
CA LEU A 188 -33.59 -24.18 15.09
C LEU A 188 -32.09 -24.45 14.89
N ILE A 189 -31.34 -24.68 15.96
CA ILE A 189 -29.90 -25.03 15.91
C ILE A 189 -29.69 -26.38 15.20
N LYS A 190 -30.50 -27.39 15.53
CA LYS A 190 -30.42 -28.71 14.85
C LYS A 190 -30.67 -28.59 13.34
N ARG A 191 -31.64 -27.76 12.94
CA ARG A 191 -32.03 -27.48 11.54
C ARG A 191 -31.12 -26.47 10.82
N THR A 192 -30.04 -26.02 11.46
CA THR A 192 -29.09 -25.08 10.88
C THR A 192 -27.94 -25.82 10.18
N LYS A 193 -27.56 -25.39 8.96
CA LYS A 193 -26.40 -25.94 8.22
C LYS A 193 -25.06 -25.37 8.69
N ALA A 194 -25.00 -24.06 8.94
CA ALA A 194 -23.79 -23.35 9.34
C ALA A 194 -24.05 -22.36 10.48
N MET A 195 -23.04 -22.06 11.29
CA MET A 195 -23.15 -21.06 12.36
C MET A 195 -22.07 -19.99 12.20
N ILE A 196 -22.48 -18.72 12.28
CA ILE A 196 -21.58 -17.59 12.42
C ILE A 196 -21.67 -17.09 13.86
N VAL A 197 -20.54 -17.09 14.57
CA VAL A 197 -20.41 -16.52 15.90
C VAL A 197 -19.72 -15.16 15.79
N LEU A 198 -20.46 -14.10 16.13
CA LEU A 198 -19.93 -12.73 16.23
C LEU A 198 -19.42 -12.52 17.65
N TRP A 199 -18.15 -12.85 17.86
CA TRP A 199 -17.54 -12.84 19.17
C TRP A 199 -17.16 -11.43 19.63
N ASP A 200 -17.44 -11.14 20.90
CA ASP A 200 -16.91 -10.00 21.63
C ASP A 200 -16.61 -10.43 23.08
N PRO A 201 -15.87 -9.64 23.88
CA PRO A 201 -15.47 -10.05 25.22
C PRO A 201 -16.62 -10.39 26.19
N THR A 202 -17.87 -10.00 25.89
CA THR A 202 -19.04 -10.35 26.69
C THR A 202 -19.65 -11.70 26.31
N PHE A 203 -19.31 -12.26 25.14
CA PHE A 203 -19.91 -13.49 24.61
C PHE A 203 -19.76 -14.68 25.57
N SER A 204 -18.56 -14.89 26.12
CA SER A 204 -18.25 -16.00 27.05
C SER A 204 -18.92 -15.90 28.41
N ARG A 205 -19.48 -14.74 28.77
CA ARG A 205 -20.18 -14.56 30.05
C ARG A 205 -21.67 -14.85 29.95
N ARG A 206 -22.18 -15.08 28.74
CA ARG A 206 -23.61 -15.22 28.44
C ARG A 206 -23.95 -16.69 28.26
N MET A 207 -24.80 -17.20 29.15
CA MET A 207 -25.14 -18.62 29.15
C MET A 207 -25.79 -19.06 27.83
N TRP A 208 -26.70 -18.25 27.28
CA TRP A 208 -27.33 -18.50 25.98
C TRP A 208 -26.31 -18.65 24.84
N CYS A 209 -25.33 -17.76 24.74
CA CYS A 209 -24.34 -17.79 23.67
C CYS A 209 -23.47 -19.05 23.71
N LEU A 210 -23.03 -19.45 24.91
CA LEU A 210 -22.26 -20.68 25.09
C LEU A 210 -23.11 -21.93 24.87
N PHE A 211 -24.35 -21.92 25.34
CA PHE A 211 -25.32 -22.99 25.10
C PHE A 211 -25.57 -23.17 23.59
N GLU A 212 -25.83 -22.10 22.84
CA GLU A 212 -26.05 -22.14 21.39
C GLU A 212 -24.86 -22.78 20.65
N LEU A 213 -23.64 -22.37 21.00
CA LEU A 213 -22.42 -22.88 20.39
C LEU A 213 -22.18 -24.35 20.74
N ALA A 214 -22.29 -24.72 22.01
CA ALA A 214 -22.15 -26.10 22.46
C ALA A 214 -23.24 -27.01 21.86
N ALA A 215 -24.48 -26.54 21.81
CA ALA A 215 -25.61 -27.23 21.18
C ALA A 215 -25.38 -27.46 19.70
N PHE A 216 -24.87 -26.46 18.97
CA PHE A 216 -24.55 -26.60 17.56
C PHE A 216 -23.50 -27.69 17.33
N LEU A 217 -22.41 -27.67 18.11
CA LEU A 217 -21.37 -28.69 18.06
C LEU A 217 -21.89 -30.08 18.43
N HIS A 218 -22.76 -30.18 19.44
CA HIS A 218 -23.35 -31.43 19.89
C HIS A 218 -24.36 -32.01 18.87
N SER A 219 -25.07 -31.16 18.15
CA SER A 219 -26.09 -31.57 17.17
C SER A 219 -25.53 -32.19 15.88
N ARG A 220 -24.22 -32.13 15.65
CA ARG A 220 -23.58 -32.68 14.43
C ARG A 220 -23.32 -34.17 14.58
N SER A 221 -23.37 -34.90 13.47
CA SER A 221 -23.08 -36.33 13.47
C SER A 221 -21.60 -36.59 13.80
N PRO A 222 -21.25 -37.68 14.50
CA PRO A 222 -19.85 -38.04 14.71
C PRO A 222 -19.08 -38.09 13.37
N GLY A 223 -17.98 -37.34 13.27
CA GLY A 223 -17.16 -37.24 12.06
C GLY A 223 -17.57 -36.13 11.07
N GLU A 224 -18.73 -35.52 11.23
CA GLU A 224 -19.13 -34.36 10.43
C GLU A 224 -18.37 -33.10 10.90
N LYS A 225 -17.59 -32.48 10.02
CA LYS A 225 -16.90 -31.22 10.34
C LYS A 225 -17.92 -30.08 10.43
N PRO A 226 -18.14 -29.46 11.61
CA PRO A 226 -19.13 -28.39 11.75
C PRO A 226 -18.75 -27.19 10.88
N ARG A 227 -19.70 -26.67 10.11
CA ARG A 227 -19.55 -25.41 9.35
C ARG A 227 -19.71 -24.23 10.30
N LEU A 228 -18.69 -23.98 11.10
CA LEU A 228 -18.67 -22.96 12.14
C LEU A 228 -17.64 -21.88 11.81
N ILE A 229 -18.08 -20.64 11.70
CA ILE A 229 -17.23 -19.47 11.47
C ILE A 229 -17.32 -18.57 12.69
N ILE A 230 -16.21 -18.43 13.41
CA ILE A 230 -16.12 -17.55 14.58
C ILE A 230 -15.29 -16.33 14.18
N ARG A 231 -15.88 -15.14 14.27
CA ARG A 231 -15.21 -13.88 13.94
C ARG A 231 -15.42 -12.84 15.02
N PRO A 232 -14.36 -12.13 15.42
CA PRO A 232 -14.50 -11.06 16.40
C PRO A 232 -15.23 -9.88 15.76
N THR A 233 -16.09 -9.21 16.52
CA THR A 233 -16.88 -8.08 16.03
C THR A 233 -16.02 -6.90 15.56
N ILE A 234 -14.78 -6.77 16.05
CA ILE A 234 -13.83 -5.76 15.59
C ILE A 234 -13.27 -6.03 14.19
N PHE A 235 -13.41 -7.26 13.65
CA PHE A 235 -12.84 -7.68 12.37
C PHE A 235 -13.30 -6.79 11.20
N GLY A 236 -14.61 -6.55 11.08
CA GLY A 236 -15.16 -5.70 10.03
C GLY A 236 -14.62 -4.27 10.07
N PRO A 237 -14.72 -3.55 11.21
CA PRO A 237 -14.13 -2.23 11.38
C PRO A 237 -12.64 -2.15 11.02
N THR A 238 -11.83 -3.12 11.47
CA THR A 238 -10.39 -3.09 11.23
C THR A 238 -10.04 -3.39 9.77
N LEU A 239 -10.75 -4.32 9.11
CA LEU A 239 -10.55 -4.60 7.69
C LEU A 239 -10.95 -3.38 6.83
N LEU A 240 -12.08 -2.73 7.18
CA LEU A 240 -12.55 -1.52 6.49
C LEU A 240 -11.54 -0.37 6.66
N PHE A 241 -11.07 -0.15 7.89
CA PHE A 241 -10.07 0.87 8.19
C PHE A 241 -8.76 0.61 7.43
N LEU A 242 -8.29 -0.64 7.39
CA LEU A 242 -7.10 -1.02 6.62
C LEU A 242 -7.30 -0.72 5.13
N THR A 243 -8.47 -1.04 4.56
CA THR A 243 -8.77 -0.77 3.14
C THR A 243 -8.74 0.73 2.83
N VAL A 244 -9.39 1.54 3.68
CA VAL A 244 -9.41 3.01 3.53
C VAL A 244 -8.00 3.59 3.69
N ALA A 245 -7.25 3.17 4.72
CA ALA A 245 -5.88 3.61 4.92
C ALA A 245 -5.00 3.30 3.72
N MET A 246 -5.09 2.08 3.17
CA MET A 246 -4.35 1.72 1.96
C MET A 246 -4.77 2.56 0.76
N ALA A 247 -6.06 2.80 0.55
CA ALA A 247 -6.52 3.68 -0.52
C ALA A 247 -5.98 5.10 -0.39
N LEU A 248 -5.94 5.65 0.82
CA LEU A 248 -5.39 6.99 1.09
C LEU A 248 -3.88 7.04 0.84
N VAL A 249 -3.13 6.04 1.31
CA VAL A 249 -1.68 5.93 1.05
C VAL A 249 -1.42 5.88 -0.45
N GLN A 250 -2.14 5.03 -1.19
CA GLN A 250 -1.96 4.93 -2.64
C GLN A 250 -2.35 6.22 -3.37
N ALA A 251 -3.43 6.89 -2.95
CA ALA A 251 -3.81 8.18 -3.51
C ALA A 251 -2.74 9.25 -3.26
N LEU A 252 -2.14 9.29 -2.06
CA LEU A 252 -1.01 10.19 -1.74
C LEU A 252 0.21 9.89 -2.62
N VAL A 253 0.54 8.62 -2.84
CA VAL A 253 1.66 8.22 -3.71
C VAL A 253 1.43 8.69 -5.15
N ILE A 254 0.19 8.58 -5.66
CA ILE A 254 -0.15 9.04 -7.02
C ILE A 254 -0.12 10.57 -7.10
N LEU A 255 -0.70 11.28 -6.12
CA LEU A 255 -0.88 12.73 -6.17
C LEU A 255 0.40 13.53 -5.86
N MET A 256 1.37 12.94 -5.16
CA MET A 256 2.56 13.64 -4.67
C MET A 256 3.84 13.24 -5.42
N GLN A 257 3.75 12.62 -6.60
CA GLN A 257 4.94 12.16 -7.34
C GLN A 257 5.93 13.28 -7.63
N ASP A 258 5.44 14.47 -8.00
CA ASP A 258 6.27 15.63 -8.36
C ASP A 258 7.02 16.22 -7.15
N PHE A 259 6.50 15.93 -5.95
CA PHE A 259 6.99 16.46 -4.69
C PHE A 259 7.82 15.43 -3.93
N ARG A 260 8.65 14.66 -4.64
CA ARG A 260 9.36 13.47 -4.15
C ARG A 260 10.01 13.68 -2.77
N ASN A 261 10.67 14.83 -2.54
CA ASN A 261 11.33 15.14 -1.27
C ASN A 261 10.37 15.40 -0.09
N THR A 262 9.15 15.91 -0.33
CA THR A 262 8.13 16.17 0.71
C THR A 262 7.05 15.08 0.79
N ALA A 263 6.88 14.29 -0.29
CA ALA A 263 5.90 13.21 -0.38
C ALA A 263 6.25 12.04 0.56
N PHE A 264 7.52 11.65 0.60
CA PHE A 264 7.97 10.51 1.41
C PHE A 264 7.70 10.68 2.92
N PRO A 265 8.01 11.82 3.57
CA PRO A 265 7.65 12.03 4.97
C PRO A 265 6.15 11.96 5.23
N MET A 266 5.33 12.54 4.34
CA MET A 266 3.87 12.57 4.49
C MET A 266 3.25 11.17 4.35
N GLU A 267 3.70 10.41 3.34
CA GLU A 267 3.32 9.00 3.18
C GLU A 267 3.70 8.21 4.43
N GLY A 268 4.93 8.36 4.90
CA GLY A 268 5.43 7.75 6.12
C GLY A 268 4.55 8.04 7.33
N ILE A 269 4.12 9.30 7.51
CA ILE A 269 3.22 9.70 8.60
C ILE A 269 1.85 9.02 8.49
N VAL A 270 1.23 9.01 7.31
CA VAL A 270 -0.09 8.40 7.11
C VAL A 270 -0.04 6.89 7.35
N VAL A 271 0.97 6.20 6.80
CA VAL A 271 1.21 4.78 7.03
C VAL A 271 1.46 4.52 8.52
N PHE A 272 2.31 5.32 9.17
CA PHE A 272 2.61 5.20 10.59
C PHE A 272 1.37 5.30 11.45
N MET A 273 0.54 6.33 11.23
CA MET A 273 -0.70 6.54 11.99
C MET A 273 -1.70 5.40 11.79
N ALA A 274 -1.91 4.97 10.55
CA ALA A 274 -2.81 3.87 10.23
C ALA A 274 -2.33 2.53 10.84
N CYS A 275 -1.04 2.22 10.70
CA CYS A 275 -0.46 1.00 11.27
C CYS A 275 -0.47 1.03 12.80
N TYR A 276 -0.17 2.18 13.44
CA TYR A 276 -0.18 2.31 14.89
C TYR A 276 -1.57 2.03 15.49
N VAL A 277 -2.65 2.61 14.92
CA VAL A 277 -4.03 2.34 15.37
C VAL A 277 -4.38 0.86 15.26
N ASN A 278 -3.97 0.19 14.17
CA ASN A 278 -4.14 -1.24 14.00
C ASN A 278 -3.37 -2.03 15.06
N VAL A 279 -2.10 -1.68 15.33
CA VAL A 279 -1.26 -2.34 16.33
C VAL A 279 -1.88 -2.30 17.72
N VAL A 280 -2.31 -1.12 18.17
CA VAL A 280 -2.98 -0.94 19.47
C VAL A 280 -4.26 -1.78 19.54
N THR A 281 -5.07 -1.74 18.49
CA THR A 281 -6.36 -2.44 18.42
C THR A 281 -6.18 -3.95 18.47
N TYR A 282 -5.26 -4.51 17.68
CA TYR A 282 -5.02 -5.95 17.63
C TYR A 282 -4.35 -6.49 18.90
N ARG A 283 -3.43 -5.74 19.52
CA ARG A 283 -2.89 -6.15 20.83
C ARG A 283 -3.97 -6.17 21.91
N SER A 284 -4.85 -5.16 21.95
CA SER A 284 -6.01 -5.14 22.86
C SER A 284 -6.95 -6.32 22.61
N TYR A 285 -7.15 -6.67 21.35
CA TYR A 285 -7.91 -7.85 20.97
C TYR A 285 -7.27 -9.15 21.45
N PHE A 286 -5.97 -9.36 21.21
CA PHE A 286 -5.27 -10.57 21.64
C PHE A 286 -5.23 -10.71 23.17
N ARG A 287 -5.21 -9.61 23.93
CA ARG A 287 -5.42 -9.64 25.38
C ARG A 287 -6.81 -10.15 25.76
N SER A 288 -7.82 -9.76 25.00
CA SER A 288 -9.20 -10.22 25.22
C SER A 288 -9.35 -11.72 24.92
N ILE A 289 -8.53 -12.29 24.02
CA ILE A 289 -8.47 -13.75 23.82
C ILE A 289 -7.85 -14.46 25.04
N GLU A 290 -6.79 -13.90 25.65
CA GLU A 290 -6.22 -14.49 26.87
C GLU A 290 -7.23 -14.48 28.02
N GLU A 291 -7.97 -13.38 28.15
CA GLU A 291 -9.07 -13.28 29.11
C GLU A 291 -10.17 -14.30 28.82
N LEU A 292 -10.56 -14.47 27.55
CA LEU A 292 -11.50 -15.51 27.11
C LEU A 292 -11.02 -16.91 27.52
N LYS A 293 -9.75 -17.22 27.25
CA LYS A 293 -9.12 -18.49 27.59
C LYS A 293 -9.20 -18.75 29.09
N HIS A 294 -8.92 -17.75 29.91
CA HIS A 294 -9.03 -17.88 31.36
C HIS A 294 -10.48 -18.11 31.78
N GLN A 295 -11.41 -17.25 31.35
CA GLN A 295 -12.83 -17.33 31.68
C GLN A 295 -13.45 -18.69 31.34
N LEU A 296 -13.10 -19.25 30.18
CA LEU A 296 -13.65 -20.53 29.74
C LEU A 296 -13.03 -21.74 30.43
N ARG A 297 -11.76 -21.66 30.87
CA ARG A 297 -11.11 -22.74 31.64
C ARG A 297 -11.72 -22.93 33.02
N VAL A 298 -12.12 -21.82 33.65
CA VAL A 298 -12.79 -21.83 34.96
C VAL A 298 -14.30 -21.66 34.82
N PHE A 299 -14.85 -21.86 33.62
CA PHE A 299 -16.26 -21.65 33.37
C PHE A 299 -17.11 -22.51 34.28
N SER A 300 -18.09 -21.91 34.93
CA SER A 300 -19.21 -22.61 35.56
C SER A 300 -20.53 -22.01 35.09
N VAL A 301 -21.53 -22.88 34.92
CA VAL A 301 -22.91 -22.47 34.66
C VAL A 301 -23.45 -21.59 35.79
N GLN A 302 -22.96 -21.76 37.02
CA GLN A 302 -23.37 -20.93 38.16
C GLN A 302 -22.95 -19.46 37.96
N ASP A 303 -21.76 -19.21 37.42
CA ASP A 303 -21.25 -17.86 37.16
C ASP A 303 -21.76 -17.26 35.84
N ALA A 304 -22.30 -18.09 34.95
CA ALA A 304 -22.83 -17.64 33.67
C ALA A 304 -24.06 -16.74 33.86
N THR A 305 -24.05 -15.60 33.15
CA THR A 305 -25.11 -14.59 33.28
C THR A 305 -26.25 -14.85 32.29
N CYS A 306 -27.48 -14.71 32.78
CA CYS A 306 -28.70 -14.62 31.98
C CYS A 306 -29.34 -13.24 32.17
N TYR A 307 -30.01 -12.73 31.13
CA TYR A 307 -30.71 -11.43 31.22
C TYR A 307 -31.83 -11.45 32.26
N CYS A 308 -32.54 -12.56 32.39
CA CYS A 308 -33.57 -12.74 33.41
C CYS A 308 -33.01 -12.58 34.84
N CYS A 309 -31.89 -13.26 35.14
CA CYS A 309 -31.24 -13.21 36.45
C CYS A 309 -30.71 -11.81 36.80
N SER A 310 -30.10 -11.11 35.83
CA SER A 310 -29.56 -9.76 36.07
C SER A 310 -30.64 -8.69 36.32
N LYS A 311 -31.91 -8.99 36.03
CA LYS A 311 -33.07 -8.15 36.33
C LYS A 311 -33.84 -8.60 37.58
N GLY A 312 -33.30 -9.54 38.35
CA GLY A 312 -33.92 -10.04 39.58
C GLY A 312 -35.27 -10.70 39.36
N HIS A 313 -35.45 -11.41 38.23
CA HIS A 313 -36.66 -12.19 37.92
C HIS A 313 -38.00 -11.42 37.91
N ARG A 314 -38.00 -10.08 37.88
CA ARG A 314 -39.18 -9.23 38.14
C ARG A 314 -40.49 -9.54 37.38
N ASN A 315 -40.46 -10.24 36.23
CA ASN A 315 -41.62 -10.38 35.34
C ASN A 315 -41.74 -11.75 34.62
N ARG A 316 -40.99 -12.79 35.02
CA ARG A 316 -41.06 -14.09 34.35
C ARG A 316 -41.43 -15.21 35.31
N SER A 317 -42.42 -16.00 34.92
CA SER A 317 -42.82 -17.23 35.59
C SER A 317 -41.80 -18.37 35.45
N ALA A 318 -40.79 -18.23 34.59
CA ALA A 318 -39.69 -19.17 34.43
C ALA A 318 -38.37 -18.42 34.20
N CYS A 319 -37.32 -18.82 34.93
CA CYS A 319 -35.98 -18.32 34.77
C CYS A 319 -35.31 -18.93 33.54
N ASP A 320 -34.69 -18.10 32.69
CA ASP A 320 -33.96 -18.59 31.50
C ASP A 320 -32.85 -19.59 31.87
N LYS A 321 -32.20 -19.40 33.03
CA LYS A 321 -31.11 -20.26 33.50
C LYS A 321 -31.62 -21.65 33.86
N ASP A 322 -32.75 -21.73 34.56
CA ASP A 322 -33.34 -23.01 35.00
C ASP A 322 -33.80 -23.82 33.79
N MET A 323 -34.40 -23.14 32.81
CA MET A 323 -34.77 -23.74 31.54
C MET A 323 -33.56 -24.28 30.79
N LEU A 324 -32.48 -23.51 30.68
CA LEU A 324 -31.25 -23.98 30.03
C LEU A 324 -30.59 -25.13 30.79
N LEU A 325 -30.60 -25.10 32.12
CA LEU A 325 -30.08 -26.18 32.96
C LEU A 325 -30.81 -27.50 32.70
N GLY A 326 -32.14 -27.47 32.63
CA GLY A 326 -32.92 -28.66 32.27
C GLY A 326 -32.57 -29.19 30.88
N CYS A 327 -32.39 -28.31 29.89
CA CYS A 327 -31.95 -28.71 28.55
C CYS A 327 -30.54 -29.33 28.56
N ILE A 328 -29.63 -28.71 29.30
CA ILE A 328 -28.25 -29.16 29.46
C ILE A 328 -28.21 -30.58 30.03
N THR A 329 -28.94 -30.82 31.11
CA THR A 329 -29.00 -32.15 31.74
C THR A 329 -29.52 -33.22 30.79
N VAL A 330 -30.53 -32.92 29.97
CA VAL A 330 -31.06 -33.93 29.05
C VAL A 330 -30.11 -34.19 27.87
N TRP A 331 -29.46 -33.17 27.30
CA TRP A 331 -28.60 -33.34 26.13
C TRP A 331 -27.20 -33.82 26.43
N PHE A 332 -26.60 -33.26 27.46
CA PHE A 332 -25.22 -33.54 27.83
C PHE A 332 -25.14 -34.59 28.95
N GLY A 333 -26.29 -35.03 29.50
CA GLY A 333 -26.38 -35.97 30.61
C GLY A 333 -26.25 -35.32 31.98
N SER A 334 -25.42 -34.28 32.10
CA SER A 334 -25.30 -33.48 33.33
C SER A 334 -24.74 -32.09 33.06
N VAL A 335 -24.82 -31.21 34.06
CA VAL A 335 -24.24 -29.86 34.00
C VAL A 335 -22.71 -29.94 33.93
N GLU A 336 -22.10 -30.89 34.62
CA GLU A 336 -20.65 -31.09 34.68
C GLU A 336 -20.10 -31.51 33.31
N VAL A 337 -20.80 -32.41 32.59
CA VAL A 337 -20.42 -32.82 31.24
C VAL A 337 -20.50 -31.64 30.27
N PHE A 338 -21.51 -30.79 30.39
CA PHE A 338 -21.62 -29.57 29.60
C PHE A 338 -20.50 -28.57 29.91
N GLU A 339 -20.22 -28.32 31.20
CA GLU A 339 -19.11 -27.45 31.59
C GLU A 339 -17.78 -27.97 31.06
N GLU A 340 -17.54 -29.28 31.12
CA GLU A 340 -16.35 -29.91 30.56
C GLU A 340 -16.26 -29.71 29.04
N ARG A 341 -17.37 -29.90 28.31
CA ARG A 341 -17.45 -29.62 26.87
C ARG A 341 -17.17 -28.14 26.55
N VAL A 342 -17.60 -27.22 27.41
CA VAL A 342 -17.32 -25.78 27.25
C VAL A 342 -15.84 -25.48 27.50
N ARG A 343 -15.25 -26.08 28.55
CA ARG A 343 -13.83 -25.93 28.92
C ARG A 343 -12.88 -26.54 27.89
N THR A 344 -13.34 -27.53 27.14
CA THR A 344 -12.55 -28.25 26.13
C THR A 344 -12.92 -27.85 24.71
N ASP A 345 -13.95 -28.44 24.11
CA ASP A 345 -14.25 -28.30 22.68
C ASP A 345 -14.67 -26.88 22.26
N VAL A 346 -15.51 -26.22 23.08
CA VAL A 346 -15.94 -24.84 22.77
C VAL A 346 -14.75 -23.89 22.89
N LEU A 347 -13.95 -24.04 23.95
CA LEU A 347 -12.73 -23.27 24.14
C LEU A 347 -11.75 -23.49 22.98
N ASP A 348 -11.49 -24.74 22.59
CA ASP A 348 -10.58 -25.07 21.49
C ASP A 348 -11.04 -24.47 20.16
N CYS A 349 -12.35 -24.56 19.87
CA CYS A 349 -12.92 -23.98 18.66
C CYS A 349 -12.79 -22.46 18.63
N LEU A 350 -13.12 -21.79 19.74
CA LEU A 350 -12.96 -20.34 19.89
C LEU A 350 -11.50 -19.92 19.75
N LEU A 351 -10.57 -20.57 20.46
CA LEU A 351 -9.15 -20.21 20.42
C LEU A 351 -8.52 -20.46 19.06
N THR A 352 -8.80 -21.60 18.43
CA THR A 352 -8.25 -21.93 17.11
C THR A 352 -8.64 -20.85 16.10
N GLN A 353 -9.94 -20.51 15.99
CA GLN A 353 -10.38 -19.52 15.01
C GLN A 353 -10.03 -18.07 15.38
N LEU A 354 -10.11 -17.69 16.65
CA LEU A 354 -9.85 -16.30 17.07
C LEU A 354 -8.36 -15.96 17.13
N SER A 355 -7.48 -16.91 17.48
CA SER A 355 -6.05 -16.66 17.63
C SER A 355 -5.23 -16.97 16.38
N GLN A 356 -5.56 -18.03 15.63
CA GLN A 356 -4.78 -18.46 14.46
C GLN A 356 -5.30 -17.83 13.16
N ASP A 357 -6.62 -17.62 13.06
CA ASP A 357 -7.29 -17.24 11.81
C ASP A 357 -7.99 -15.87 11.87
N PHE A 358 -7.39 -14.89 12.57
CA PHE A 358 -7.97 -13.55 12.65
C PHE A 358 -8.14 -12.91 11.25
N PHE A 359 -7.08 -12.93 10.44
CA PHE A 359 -7.14 -12.64 9.01
C PHE A 359 -6.71 -13.87 8.22
N SER A 360 -7.65 -14.43 7.46
CA SER A 360 -7.30 -15.32 6.35
C SER A 360 -6.54 -14.53 5.29
N TYR A 361 -5.63 -15.20 4.58
CA TYR A 361 -4.89 -14.59 3.47
C TYR A 361 -5.82 -13.98 2.41
N ARG A 362 -6.96 -14.64 2.14
CA ARG A 362 -8.02 -14.12 1.27
C ARG A 362 -8.57 -12.78 1.75
N GLN A 363 -8.75 -12.58 3.06
CA GLN A 363 -9.21 -11.30 3.61
C GLN A 363 -8.12 -10.23 3.52
N CYS A 364 -6.84 -10.59 3.69
CA CYS A 364 -5.73 -9.67 3.44
C CYS A 364 -5.76 -9.15 2.00
N ILE A 365 -5.88 -10.05 1.00
CA ILE A 365 -5.98 -9.68 -0.42
C ILE A 365 -7.14 -8.70 -0.65
N VAL A 366 -8.31 -8.97 -0.06
CA VAL A 366 -9.47 -8.09 -0.19
C VAL A 366 -9.21 -6.70 0.40
N ALA A 367 -8.62 -6.60 1.59
CA ALA A 367 -8.32 -5.29 2.19
C ALA A 367 -7.23 -4.51 1.45
N LEU A 368 -6.33 -5.22 0.76
CA LEU A 368 -5.15 -4.66 0.12
C LEU A 368 -5.35 -4.42 -1.38
N CYS A 369 -6.56 -4.62 -1.91
CA CYS A 369 -6.87 -4.38 -3.33
C CYS A 369 -6.54 -2.96 -3.85
N PRO A 370 -6.55 -1.87 -3.04
CA PRO A 370 -6.11 -0.56 -3.53
C PRO A 370 -4.66 -0.54 -4.03
N VAL A 371 -3.80 -1.43 -3.54
CA VAL A 371 -2.41 -1.56 -4.02
C VAL A 371 -2.37 -1.98 -5.50
N MET A 372 -3.22 -2.95 -5.87
CA MET A 372 -3.32 -3.39 -7.27
C MET A 372 -3.93 -2.30 -8.15
N TRP A 373 -4.94 -1.58 -7.66
CA TRP A 373 -5.58 -0.51 -8.44
C TRP A 373 -4.62 0.65 -8.71
N SER A 374 -3.80 1.01 -7.72
CA SER A 374 -2.67 1.93 -7.91
C SER A 374 -1.66 1.43 -8.94
N GLY A 375 -1.34 0.13 -8.93
CA GLY A 375 -0.51 -0.50 -9.96
C GLY A 375 -1.11 -0.37 -11.38
N LEU A 376 -2.43 -0.46 -11.52
CA LEU A 376 -3.13 -0.23 -12.80
C LEU A 376 -3.04 1.23 -13.25
N ASP A 377 -3.10 2.17 -12.31
CA ASP A 377 -2.94 3.59 -12.59
C ASP A 377 -1.52 3.90 -13.11
N PHE A 378 -0.47 3.40 -12.46
CA PHE A 378 0.91 3.55 -12.95
C PHE A 378 1.15 2.86 -14.30
N ALA A 379 0.58 1.66 -14.47
CA ALA A 379 0.64 0.91 -15.72
C ALA A 379 0.04 1.71 -16.90
N SER A 380 -1.15 2.27 -16.71
CA SER A 380 -1.84 3.03 -17.77
C SER A 380 -1.28 4.43 -18.00
N GLY A 381 -0.84 5.12 -16.94
CA GLY A 381 -0.05 6.36 -17.03
C GLY A 381 1.22 6.18 -17.85
N GLY A 382 1.98 5.16 -17.51
CA GLY A 382 3.18 4.75 -18.23
C GLY A 382 2.97 4.40 -19.70
N TRP A 383 1.90 3.66 -19.99
CA TRP A 383 1.54 3.32 -21.36
C TRP A 383 1.30 4.57 -22.22
N LEU A 384 0.48 5.50 -21.71
CA LEU A 384 0.16 6.74 -22.42
C LEU A 384 1.40 7.62 -22.61
N TRP A 385 2.25 7.68 -21.58
CA TRP A 385 3.55 8.34 -21.62
C TRP A 385 4.42 7.83 -22.77
N CYS A 386 4.66 6.52 -22.84
CA CYS A 386 5.46 5.94 -23.92
C CYS A 386 4.81 6.15 -25.30
N LYS A 387 3.48 6.06 -25.40
CA LYS A 387 2.74 6.30 -26.65
C LYS A 387 2.92 7.73 -27.15
N HIS A 388 2.82 8.73 -26.27
CA HIS A 388 2.93 10.14 -26.65
C HIS A 388 4.36 10.51 -27.08
N LEU A 389 5.38 10.02 -26.35
CA LEU A 389 6.78 10.21 -26.75
C LEU A 389 7.07 9.69 -28.14
N ASN A 390 6.51 8.53 -28.51
CA ASN A 390 6.67 7.95 -29.85
C ASN A 390 5.98 8.77 -30.97
N GLN A 391 5.12 9.73 -30.63
CA GLN A 391 4.42 10.58 -31.60
C GLN A 391 5.09 11.93 -31.82
N LEU A 392 6.03 12.35 -30.96
CA LEU A 392 6.70 13.64 -31.10
C LEU A 392 7.63 13.65 -32.34
N PRO A 393 7.38 14.54 -33.32
CA PRO A 393 8.16 14.61 -34.55
C PRO A 393 9.59 15.09 -34.26
N GLY A 394 10.59 14.33 -34.70
CA GLY A 394 12.01 14.60 -34.44
C GLY A 394 12.59 13.83 -33.25
N SER A 395 11.78 13.05 -32.52
CA SER A 395 12.31 11.86 -31.86
C SER A 395 12.45 10.79 -32.94
N ASP A 396 13.63 10.19 -33.12
CA ASP A 396 13.88 9.19 -34.17
C ASP A 396 13.18 7.84 -33.90
N GLY A 397 11.97 7.86 -33.32
CA GLY A 397 11.32 6.70 -32.70
C GLY A 397 12.07 6.17 -31.47
N TYR A 398 13.22 6.76 -31.15
CA TYR A 398 13.99 6.51 -29.95
C TYR A 398 13.54 7.49 -28.88
N CYS A 399 12.81 6.99 -27.88
CA CYS A 399 12.73 7.68 -26.60
C CYS A 399 14.18 7.93 -26.16
N GLY A 400 14.61 9.20 -26.09
CA GLY A 400 16.02 9.59 -25.85
C GLY A 400 16.66 9.00 -24.59
N ASN A 401 15.87 8.35 -23.74
CA ASN A 401 16.33 7.37 -22.76
C ASN A 401 16.07 5.94 -23.25
N SER A 402 16.95 5.42 -24.10
CA SER A 402 16.91 4.05 -24.65
C SER A 402 16.95 2.94 -23.59
N GLU A 403 17.22 3.27 -22.32
CA GLU A 403 17.08 2.37 -21.17
C GLU A 403 15.62 1.98 -20.86
N ARG A 404 14.65 2.76 -21.34
CA ARG A 404 13.22 2.57 -21.05
C ARG A 404 12.63 1.76 -22.19
N GLY A 405 12.58 0.43 -22.00
CA GLY A 405 12.10 -0.53 -23.00
C GLY A 405 10.70 -0.22 -23.57
N SER A 406 10.22 -1.10 -24.46
CA SER A 406 8.96 -0.90 -25.19
C SER A 406 7.77 -0.57 -24.26
N PRO A 407 6.72 0.14 -24.74
CA PRO A 407 5.53 0.45 -23.95
C PRO A 407 4.92 -0.78 -23.26
N GLU A 408 4.98 -1.94 -23.92
CA GLU A 408 4.52 -3.22 -23.38
C GLU A 408 5.35 -3.68 -22.18
N SER A 409 6.67 -3.47 -22.22
CA SER A 409 7.58 -3.83 -21.11
C SER A 409 7.31 -2.96 -19.89
N PHE A 410 7.04 -1.67 -20.09
CA PHE A 410 6.69 -0.74 -19.01
C PHE A 410 5.34 -1.10 -18.38
N LEU A 411 4.34 -1.37 -19.22
CA LEU A 411 3.03 -1.86 -18.79
C LEU A 411 3.17 -3.15 -17.96
N ALA A 412 3.90 -4.14 -18.47
CA ALA A 412 4.12 -5.41 -17.79
C ALA A 412 4.84 -5.21 -16.44
N HIS A 413 5.85 -4.35 -16.39
CA HIS A 413 6.59 -4.04 -15.16
C HIS A 413 5.66 -3.57 -14.04
N TRP A 414 4.82 -2.56 -14.29
CA TRP A 414 3.92 -2.01 -13.27
C TRP A 414 2.80 -2.96 -12.87
N LEU A 415 2.26 -3.73 -13.81
CA LEU A 415 1.27 -4.77 -13.51
C LEU A 415 1.86 -5.87 -12.61
N ILE A 416 3.06 -6.35 -12.94
CA ILE A 416 3.76 -7.36 -12.14
C ILE A 416 4.09 -6.80 -10.76
N ARG A 417 4.66 -5.58 -10.70
CA ARG A 417 4.95 -4.90 -9.43
C ARG A 417 3.70 -4.77 -8.55
N GLY A 418 2.61 -4.25 -9.10
CA GLY A 418 1.33 -4.13 -8.39
C GLY A 418 0.82 -5.47 -7.87
N ALA A 419 0.89 -6.53 -8.68
CA ALA A 419 0.48 -7.87 -8.30
C ALA A 419 1.38 -8.49 -7.21
N VAL A 420 2.71 -8.35 -7.33
CA VAL A 420 3.69 -8.85 -6.35
C VAL A 420 3.48 -8.18 -4.99
N TRP A 421 3.26 -6.87 -4.96
CA TRP A 421 2.97 -6.16 -3.72
C TRP A 421 1.63 -6.55 -3.13
N TRP A 422 0.58 -6.62 -3.96
CA TRP A 422 -0.78 -6.94 -3.52
C TRP A 422 -0.94 -8.38 -3.01
N LEU A 423 -0.37 -9.36 -3.72
CA LEU A 423 -0.51 -10.78 -3.41
C LEU A 423 0.62 -11.30 -2.50
N GLY A 424 1.82 -10.73 -2.60
CA GLY A 424 2.99 -11.19 -1.86
C GLY A 424 3.35 -10.30 -0.67
N ALA A 425 3.99 -9.18 -0.96
CA ALA A 425 4.72 -8.38 0.02
C ALA A 425 3.82 -7.84 1.15
N VAL A 426 2.73 -7.14 0.80
CA VAL A 426 1.88 -6.48 1.82
C VAL A 426 1.11 -7.50 2.66
N PRO A 427 0.48 -8.55 2.11
CA PRO A 427 -0.13 -9.61 2.92
C PRO A 427 0.87 -10.31 3.84
N LEU A 428 2.09 -10.58 3.38
CA LEU A 428 3.12 -11.22 4.19
C LEU A 428 3.50 -10.32 5.37
N ASN A 429 3.75 -9.04 5.13
CA ASN A 429 4.09 -8.09 6.18
C ASN A 429 2.96 -7.95 7.21
N LEU A 430 1.71 -7.82 6.75
CA LEU A 430 0.55 -7.80 7.64
C LEU A 430 0.48 -9.05 8.54
N ARG A 431 0.70 -10.24 7.97
CA ARG A 431 0.65 -11.49 8.75
C ARG A 431 1.81 -11.60 9.75
N LEU A 432 3.02 -11.20 9.37
CA LEU A 432 4.17 -11.16 10.27
C LEU A 432 3.97 -10.15 11.40
N GLY A 433 3.46 -8.96 11.08
CA GLY A 433 3.06 -7.96 12.06
C GLY A 433 1.99 -8.47 13.04
N MET A 434 0.96 -9.17 12.54
CA MET A 434 -0.06 -9.81 13.39
C MET A 434 0.52 -10.86 14.33
N ARG A 435 1.49 -11.66 13.87
CA ARG A 435 2.21 -12.60 14.74
C ARG A 435 3.02 -11.86 15.81
N ALA A 436 3.74 -10.81 15.45
CA ALA A 436 4.48 -9.99 16.41
C ALA A 436 3.54 -9.40 17.50
N MET A 437 2.39 -8.85 17.08
CA MET A 437 1.36 -8.35 18.00
C MET A 437 0.81 -9.43 18.92
N TYR A 438 0.60 -10.64 18.41
CA TYR A 438 0.19 -11.78 19.22
C TYR A 438 1.27 -12.14 20.25
N TYR A 439 2.53 -12.31 19.85
CA TYR A 439 3.61 -12.65 20.79
C TYR A 439 3.84 -11.57 21.86
N LEU A 440 3.72 -10.29 21.49
CA LEU A 440 3.89 -9.13 22.37
C LEU A 440 2.57 -8.64 22.99
N ARG A 441 1.54 -9.50 23.08
CA ARG A 441 0.21 -9.12 23.59
C ARG A 441 0.15 -8.85 25.10
N LYS A 442 1.09 -9.39 25.89
CA LYS A 442 1.06 -9.29 27.37
C LYS A 442 0.90 -7.83 27.80
N LYS A 443 0.02 -7.59 28.78
CA LYS A 443 -0.21 -6.25 29.32
C LYS A 443 0.97 -5.86 30.21
N CYS A 444 1.65 -4.78 29.87
CA CYS A 444 2.70 -4.23 30.71
C CYS A 444 2.10 -3.55 31.95
N ARG A 445 2.82 -3.61 33.07
CA ARG A 445 2.42 -2.89 34.30
C ARG A 445 2.45 -1.37 34.09
N TRP A 446 3.33 -0.89 33.21
CA TRP A 446 3.57 0.53 32.95
C TRP A 446 3.05 0.89 31.56
N ARG A 447 2.28 1.98 31.45
CA ARG A 447 1.71 2.44 30.17
C ARG A 447 2.80 2.79 29.16
N MET A 448 3.87 3.45 29.59
CA MET A 448 5.00 3.82 28.72
C MET A 448 5.62 2.58 28.04
N LEU A 449 5.86 1.51 28.80
CA LEU A 449 6.39 0.26 28.24
C LEU A 449 5.42 -0.35 27.22
N ASP A 450 4.11 -0.22 27.44
CA ASP A 450 3.12 -0.73 26.49
C ASP A 450 3.16 0.03 25.16
N GLU A 451 3.33 1.34 25.21
CA GLU A 451 3.51 2.19 24.02
C GLU A 451 4.84 1.93 23.32
N THR A 452 5.93 1.76 24.08
CA THR A 452 7.22 1.35 23.50
C THR A 452 7.08 0.04 22.74
N LEU A 453 6.35 -0.95 23.26
CA LEU A 453 6.10 -2.20 22.53
C LEU A 453 5.26 -1.99 21.26
N ASN A 454 4.29 -1.07 21.27
CA ASN A 454 3.56 -0.70 20.04
C ASN A 454 4.51 -0.12 18.99
N LEU A 455 5.42 0.78 19.40
CA LEU A 455 6.42 1.38 18.51
C LEU A 455 7.42 0.36 17.98
N VAL A 456 7.89 -0.58 18.81
CA VAL A 456 8.81 -1.66 18.37
C VAL A 456 8.16 -2.53 17.29
N ILE A 457 6.89 -2.89 17.45
CA ILE A 457 6.14 -3.65 16.42
C ILE A 457 6.02 -2.84 15.13
N LEU A 458 5.76 -1.54 15.25
CA LEU A 458 5.64 -0.66 14.09
C LEU A 458 6.96 -0.49 13.33
N LEU A 459 8.06 -0.31 14.06
CA LEU A 459 9.41 -0.29 13.50
C LEU A 459 9.76 -1.62 12.82
N PHE A 460 9.35 -2.76 13.39
CA PHE A 460 9.49 -4.07 12.76
C PHE A 460 8.73 -4.16 11.43
N ILE A 461 7.47 -3.73 11.38
CA ILE A 461 6.67 -3.70 10.14
C ILE A 461 7.31 -2.77 9.10
N ALA A 462 7.79 -1.60 9.53
CA ALA A 462 8.48 -0.65 8.65
C ALA A 462 9.78 -1.23 8.08
N ALA A 463 10.61 -1.86 8.93
CA ALA A 463 11.84 -2.53 8.51
C ALA A 463 11.57 -3.66 7.50
N LEU A 464 10.50 -4.45 7.70
CA LEU A 464 10.06 -5.45 6.73
C LEU A 464 9.67 -4.81 5.39
N THR A 465 8.93 -3.69 5.40
CA THR A 465 8.58 -2.96 4.17
C THR A 465 9.82 -2.47 3.44
N VAL A 466 10.75 -1.81 4.14
CA VAL A 466 12.02 -1.32 3.56
C VAL A 466 12.84 -2.48 3.00
N GLY A 467 12.94 -3.60 3.72
CA GLY A 467 13.63 -4.80 3.25
C GLY A 467 13.01 -5.40 1.99
N MET A 468 11.67 -5.44 1.89
CA MET A 468 10.98 -5.91 0.68
C MET A 468 11.17 -4.95 -0.50
N SER A 469 11.15 -3.64 -0.27
CA SER A 469 11.46 -2.64 -1.30
C SER A 469 12.91 -2.76 -1.79
N GLY A 470 13.86 -2.98 -0.89
CA GLY A 470 15.27 -3.22 -1.24
C GLY A 470 15.46 -4.52 -2.03
N LEU A 471 14.76 -5.60 -1.62
CA LEU A 471 14.76 -6.85 -2.36
C LEU A 471 14.17 -6.70 -3.76
N GLU A 472 13.07 -5.97 -3.90
CA GLU A 472 12.49 -5.65 -5.20
C GLU A 472 13.51 -4.91 -6.08
N TRP A 473 14.13 -3.85 -5.54
CA TRP A 473 15.13 -3.08 -6.28
C TRP A 473 16.30 -3.94 -6.74
N TYR A 474 16.81 -4.81 -5.86
CA TYR A 474 17.85 -5.78 -6.19
C TYR A 474 17.40 -6.77 -7.27
N CYS A 475 16.21 -7.35 -7.16
CA CYS A 475 15.65 -8.28 -8.15
C CYS A 475 15.51 -7.63 -9.53
N TRP A 476 15.06 -6.38 -9.60
CA TRP A 476 14.99 -5.64 -10.86
C TRP A 476 16.37 -5.32 -11.42
N GLY A 477 17.34 -4.98 -10.57
CA GLY A 477 18.74 -4.84 -10.97
C GLY A 477 19.26 -6.12 -11.62
N VAL A 478 19.13 -7.27 -10.95
CA VAL A 478 19.54 -8.57 -11.49
C VAL A 478 18.79 -8.94 -12.76
N LEU A 479 17.48 -8.69 -12.82
CA LEU A 479 16.68 -8.98 -14.01
C LEU A 479 17.12 -8.14 -15.22
N ARG A 480 17.50 -6.88 -14.99
CA ARG A 480 18.10 -6.03 -16.04
C ARG A 480 19.43 -6.60 -16.55
N TYR A 481 20.24 -7.20 -15.69
CA TYR A 481 21.48 -7.87 -16.10
C TYR A 481 21.24 -9.21 -16.82
N MET A 482 20.19 -9.95 -16.45
CA MET A 482 19.96 -11.32 -16.97
C MET A 482 19.11 -11.37 -18.24
N LEU A 483 18.15 -10.45 -18.40
CA LEU A 483 17.42 -10.35 -19.66
C LEU A 483 18.30 -9.57 -20.63
N PRO A 484 18.64 -10.12 -21.81
CA PRO A 484 19.35 -9.40 -22.85
C PRO A 484 18.40 -8.35 -23.45
N VAL A 485 18.15 -7.29 -22.68
CA VAL A 485 17.76 -6.02 -23.26
C VAL A 485 19.01 -5.56 -24.02
N PRO A 486 18.90 -5.19 -25.32
CA PRO A 486 20.07 -4.92 -26.15
C PRO A 486 21.04 -3.96 -25.45
N TYR A 487 22.24 -4.47 -25.15
CA TYR A 487 23.25 -3.82 -24.32
C TYR A 487 24.03 -2.71 -25.06
N ASP A 488 23.63 -2.38 -26.29
CA ASP A 488 24.37 -1.49 -27.19
C ASP A 488 24.31 0.01 -26.82
N TYR A 489 23.71 0.40 -25.69
CA TYR A 489 23.45 1.82 -25.40
C TYR A 489 24.02 2.35 -24.07
N MET A 490 24.72 1.52 -23.29
CA MET A 490 25.28 1.96 -22.00
C MET A 490 26.59 2.77 -22.12
N GLN A 491 27.06 3.06 -23.34
CA GLN A 491 28.22 3.94 -23.60
C GLN A 491 27.86 5.40 -23.89
N LEU A 492 26.58 5.76 -23.98
CA LEU A 492 26.15 7.12 -24.38
C LEU A 492 25.70 8.03 -23.23
N TRP A 493 25.92 7.63 -21.97
CA TRP A 493 25.39 8.33 -20.79
C TRP A 493 26.40 9.19 -20.05
N THR A 494 27.39 9.68 -20.76
CA THR A 494 28.02 10.93 -20.38
C THR A 494 27.72 11.94 -21.49
N THR A 495 26.86 12.91 -21.21
CA THR A 495 26.75 14.16 -22.00
C THR A 495 27.93 15.09 -21.71
N ASP A 496 29.03 14.55 -21.21
CA ASP A 496 30.32 15.18 -21.32
C ASP A 496 30.89 14.84 -22.70
N CYS A 497 31.80 15.67 -23.20
CA CYS A 497 32.46 15.38 -24.45
C CYS A 497 33.30 14.08 -24.40
N SER A 498 33.37 13.36 -23.27
CA SER A 498 34.23 12.18 -23.09
C SER A 498 33.88 11.04 -24.03
N GLY A 499 32.61 10.89 -24.41
CA GLY A 499 32.19 9.94 -25.44
C GLY A 499 32.70 10.28 -26.86
N LEU A 500 33.08 11.53 -27.13
CA LEU A 500 33.69 11.99 -28.39
C LEU A 500 35.22 11.85 -28.41
N LEU A 501 35.86 11.48 -27.28
CA LEU A 501 37.31 11.48 -27.11
C LEU A 501 37.95 10.10 -27.29
N GLU A 502 37.85 9.52 -28.48
CA GLU A 502 38.65 8.31 -28.77
C GLU A 502 40.17 8.64 -28.84
N SER A 503 40.54 9.90 -29.12
CA SER A 503 41.94 10.39 -29.06
C SER A 503 42.04 11.92 -28.97
N CYS A 504 43.20 12.44 -28.54
CA CYS A 504 43.51 13.88 -28.57
C CYS A 504 43.47 14.48 -29.99
N GLU A 505 43.74 13.67 -31.02
CA GLU A 505 43.70 14.09 -32.42
C GLU A 505 42.26 14.26 -32.94
N ALA A 506 41.34 13.39 -32.50
CA ALA A 506 39.92 13.50 -32.84
C ALA A 506 39.31 14.81 -32.30
N LEU A 507 39.68 15.20 -31.08
CA LEU A 507 39.24 16.47 -30.52
C LEU A 507 39.90 17.67 -31.19
N LYS A 508 41.21 17.60 -31.47
CA LYS A 508 41.88 18.66 -32.24
C LYS A 508 41.18 18.89 -33.57
N ALA A 509 40.84 17.83 -34.29
CA ALA A 509 40.11 17.91 -35.55
C ALA A 509 38.71 18.52 -35.39
N PHE A 510 38.02 18.24 -34.29
CA PHE A 510 36.76 18.89 -33.93
C PHE A 510 36.93 20.40 -33.69
N CYS A 511 37.92 20.80 -32.88
CA CYS A 511 38.24 22.20 -32.64
C CYS A 511 38.60 22.94 -33.94
N ASP A 512 39.44 22.33 -34.80
CA ASP A 512 39.87 22.90 -36.08
C ASP A 512 38.66 23.14 -37.02
N ARG A 513 37.69 22.23 -37.09
CA ARG A 513 36.46 22.40 -37.90
C ARG A 513 35.53 23.47 -37.35
N ASN A 514 35.41 23.55 -36.03
CA ASN A 514 34.60 24.56 -35.35
C ASN A 514 35.20 25.97 -35.58
N LEU A 515 36.52 26.12 -35.48
CA LEU A 515 37.23 27.35 -35.84
C LEU A 515 37.05 27.74 -37.31
N GLN A 516 36.97 26.77 -38.20
CA GLN A 516 36.69 27.01 -39.63
C GLN A 516 35.21 27.35 -39.91
N GLY A 517 34.34 27.32 -38.90
CA GLY A 517 32.89 27.54 -39.05
C GLY A 517 32.20 26.45 -39.87
N THR A 518 32.80 25.27 -39.98
CA THR A 518 32.31 24.16 -40.81
C THR A 518 31.47 23.14 -40.04
N GLN A 519 31.25 23.37 -38.74
CA GLN A 519 30.52 22.47 -37.85
C GLN A 519 29.36 23.21 -37.18
N ASP A 520 28.12 22.79 -37.47
CA ASP A 520 26.90 23.47 -37.02
C ASP A 520 26.46 23.10 -35.58
N SER A 521 26.97 21.99 -35.02
CA SER A 521 26.70 21.57 -33.63
C SER A 521 27.68 20.49 -33.14
N PRO A 522 28.03 20.45 -31.84
CA PRO A 522 28.77 19.35 -31.22
C PRO A 522 28.10 17.98 -31.36
N MET A 523 26.78 17.92 -31.61
CA MET A 523 25.99 16.69 -31.66
C MET A 523 25.87 16.07 -33.06
N ASN A 524 26.27 16.77 -34.13
CA ASN A 524 26.23 16.27 -35.51
C ASN A 524 27.62 15.81 -35.97
N PHE A 525 28.14 14.77 -35.35
CA PHE A 525 29.45 14.21 -35.65
C PHE A 525 29.33 13.03 -36.64
N SER A 526 29.90 13.16 -37.84
CA SER A 526 30.09 12.03 -38.76
C SER A 526 31.55 11.59 -38.74
N LEU A 527 31.83 10.38 -38.26
CA LEU A 527 33.15 9.76 -38.32
C LEU A 527 33.57 9.58 -39.80
N PRO A 528 34.82 9.90 -40.18
CA PRO A 528 35.32 9.55 -41.50
C PRO A 528 35.32 8.03 -41.65
N GLU A 529 34.61 7.50 -42.66
CA GLU A 529 34.82 6.12 -43.07
C GLU A 529 36.29 5.96 -43.45
N ALA A 530 36.99 5.06 -42.76
CA ALA A 530 38.38 4.77 -43.02
C ALA A 530 38.53 4.35 -44.49
N SER A 531 39.05 5.26 -45.32
CA SER A 531 39.29 5.02 -46.73
C SER A 531 40.35 3.94 -46.86
N GLY A 532 39.89 2.71 -47.11
CA GLY A 532 40.73 1.59 -47.45
C GLY A 532 41.33 1.78 -48.84
N GLU A 533 42.61 2.15 -48.90
CA GLU A 533 43.46 1.83 -50.06
C GLU A 533 44.52 0.81 -49.64
N GLN A 534 44.39 -0.38 -50.20
CA GLN A 534 45.37 -1.46 -50.13
C GLN A 534 46.61 -1.11 -50.97
N GLY A 535 47.78 -1.17 -50.36
CA GLY A 535 49.08 -1.19 -51.03
C GLY A 535 50.03 -2.13 -50.30
N ALA A 536 50.47 -3.19 -50.99
CA ALA A 536 51.15 -4.34 -50.41
C ALA A 536 52.62 -4.11 -50.01
N SER A 537 53.07 -5.02 -49.11
CA SER A 537 54.44 -5.48 -48.84
C SER A 537 55.31 -4.67 -47.87
N GLY A 538 55.57 -5.29 -46.71
CA GLY A 538 56.57 -4.87 -45.75
C GLY A 538 56.43 -5.64 -44.44
N SER A 539 57.17 -6.74 -44.29
CA SER A 539 57.31 -7.45 -43.02
C SER A 539 57.99 -6.54 -42.00
N GLY A 540 57.23 -6.06 -41.02
CA GLY A 540 57.71 -5.22 -39.93
C GLY A 540 56.87 -5.47 -38.67
N SER A 541 57.56 -5.53 -37.54
CA SER A 541 57.09 -5.77 -36.17
C SER A 541 55.69 -5.26 -35.83
N ALA A 542 54.94 -6.06 -35.06
CA ALA A 542 53.67 -5.70 -34.46
C ALA A 542 53.74 -4.32 -33.78
N PRO A 543 52.79 -3.40 -34.04
CA PRO A 543 52.73 -2.15 -33.31
C PRO A 543 52.36 -2.44 -31.85
N ALA A 544 53.03 -1.75 -30.93
CA ALA A 544 52.67 -1.75 -29.52
C ALA A 544 51.19 -1.39 -29.38
N ALA A 545 50.44 -2.15 -28.58
CA ALA A 545 49.05 -1.88 -28.29
C ALA A 545 48.90 -0.44 -27.80
N TYR A 546 48.18 0.38 -28.58
CA TYR A 546 47.82 1.73 -28.19
C TYR A 546 46.91 1.64 -26.96
N GLN A 547 47.44 1.98 -25.79
CA GLN A 547 46.62 2.24 -24.61
C GLN A 547 46.11 3.67 -24.75
N GLY A 548 44.82 3.80 -25.08
CA GLY A 548 44.14 5.09 -25.10
C GLY A 548 44.23 5.81 -23.75
N PRO A 549 43.87 7.11 -23.70
CA PRO A 549 43.91 7.90 -22.47
C PRO A 549 43.07 7.25 -21.37
N ILE A 550 43.59 7.19 -20.14
CA ILE A 550 42.89 6.70 -18.96
C ILE A 550 42.09 7.86 -18.37
N ILE A 551 40.76 7.71 -18.33
CA ILE A 551 39.83 8.67 -17.74
C ILE A 551 39.52 8.19 -16.31
N GLU A 552 39.91 8.95 -15.28
CA GLU A 552 39.57 8.67 -13.88
C GLU A 552 38.56 9.73 -13.38
N GLU A 553 37.36 9.28 -13.03
CA GLU A 553 36.31 10.11 -12.46
C GLU A 553 36.45 10.15 -10.92
N ILE A 554 36.45 11.35 -10.33
CA ILE A 554 36.62 11.55 -8.88
C ILE A 554 35.25 11.87 -8.26
N THR A 555 34.74 10.97 -7.42
CA THR A 555 33.48 11.18 -6.66
C THR A 555 33.75 11.34 -5.17
N ASP A 556 33.17 12.37 -4.55
CA ASP A 556 33.27 12.63 -3.10
C ASP A 556 31.99 12.23 -2.33
N GLU A 557 32.17 11.57 -1.18
CA GLU A 557 31.17 11.43 -0.11
C GLU A 557 31.40 12.47 1.01
N ALA A 558 30.29 13.12 1.44
CA ALA A 558 29.99 13.74 2.75
C ALA A 558 30.72 15.02 3.25
N GLU A 559 29.97 16.10 3.51
CA GLU A 559 29.49 16.54 4.86
C GLU A 559 28.76 17.92 4.81
N GLU A 560 27.62 18.04 5.50
CA GLU A 560 26.80 19.26 5.67
C GLU A 560 27.09 19.99 7.00
N SER A 561 27.05 21.34 7.02
CA SER A 561 26.38 22.19 8.05
C SER A 561 26.48 23.70 7.71
N PRO A 562 25.85 24.64 8.45
CA PRO A 562 24.42 24.96 8.44
C PRO A 562 24.11 26.43 8.04
N LYS A 563 22.86 26.68 7.60
CA LYS A 563 22.30 28.00 7.24
C LYS A 563 21.87 28.86 8.44
N ALA A 564 21.88 30.18 8.25
CA ALA A 564 21.08 31.17 9.00
C ALA A 564 20.40 32.20 8.04
N PRO A 565 19.30 32.88 8.43
CA PRO A 565 18.25 33.38 7.51
C PRO A 565 18.10 34.93 7.53
N PRO A 566 16.96 35.53 7.11
CA PRO A 566 16.73 36.10 5.77
C PRO A 566 16.44 37.62 5.78
N ALA A 567 16.31 38.25 4.62
CA ALA A 567 15.75 39.61 4.49
C ALA A 567 14.78 39.72 3.31
N ALA A 568 13.69 40.45 3.56
CA ALA A 568 12.48 40.58 2.76
C ALA A 568 12.42 41.90 1.95
N SER A 569 11.65 41.92 0.85
CA SER A 569 10.84 43.07 0.32
C SER A 569 10.28 42.68 -1.07
N SER A 570 8.95 42.57 -1.26
CA SER A 570 8.00 43.58 -1.81
C SER A 570 8.36 44.08 -3.22
N SER A 571 7.48 44.26 -4.23
CA SER A 571 6.02 44.30 -4.37
C SER A 571 5.67 44.56 -5.85
N SER A 572 4.43 44.19 -6.28
CA SER A 572 3.56 44.80 -7.35
C SER A 572 4.10 44.99 -8.79
N SER A 573 3.36 44.97 -9.90
CA SER A 573 1.96 44.70 -10.28
C SER A 573 1.80 44.84 -11.83
N SER A 574 0.83 44.11 -12.39
CA SER A 574 -0.05 44.43 -13.57
C SER A 574 0.51 44.65 -15.01
N GLN A 575 0.21 43.66 -15.90
CA GLN A 575 -0.51 43.68 -17.23
C GLN A 575 -0.20 44.75 -18.32
N PRO A 576 -0.59 44.62 -19.64
CA PRO A 576 -1.28 43.54 -20.40
C PRO A 576 -0.67 43.19 -21.80
N ALA A 577 -1.44 42.44 -22.61
CA ALA A 577 -1.15 41.71 -23.86
C ALA A 577 -1.02 42.49 -25.19
N SER A 578 -0.34 41.87 -26.19
CA SER A 578 -0.62 41.91 -27.67
C SER A 578 0.34 40.94 -28.39
N SER A 579 -0.09 39.87 -29.06
CA SER A 579 -0.56 39.66 -30.46
C SER A 579 0.50 39.69 -31.60
N SER A 580 0.54 38.56 -32.34
CA SER A 580 0.80 38.34 -33.79
C SER A 580 2.22 38.14 -34.37
N SER A 581 2.45 36.90 -34.84
CA SER A 581 2.93 36.44 -36.17
C SER A 581 4.32 36.82 -36.74
N GLN A 582 5.25 35.85 -36.82
CA GLN A 582 5.73 35.14 -38.04
C GLN A 582 7.07 34.40 -37.79
N PRO A 583 7.36 33.27 -38.48
CA PRO A 583 8.48 32.39 -38.14
C PRO A 583 9.61 32.46 -39.19
N ALA A 584 10.63 33.31 -38.98
CA ALA A 584 11.89 33.24 -39.75
C ALA A 584 13.10 33.95 -39.11
N ALA A 585 13.00 34.54 -37.91
CA ALA A 585 14.08 35.36 -37.31
C ALA A 585 14.78 34.73 -36.08
N ARG A 586 14.43 33.50 -35.68
CA ARG A 586 14.82 32.93 -34.37
C ARG A 586 16.27 32.46 -34.20
N ALA A 587 17.09 32.42 -35.25
CA ALA A 587 18.50 32.07 -35.11
C ALA A 587 19.40 33.27 -34.71
N SER A 588 18.94 34.51 -34.91
CA SER A 588 19.73 35.72 -34.61
C SER A 588 19.40 36.34 -33.24
N GLU A 589 18.26 36.02 -32.63
CA GLU A 589 17.84 36.59 -31.33
C GLU A 589 18.32 35.79 -30.12
N ALA A 590 18.72 34.52 -30.29
CA ALA A 590 19.31 33.72 -29.20
C ALA A 590 20.69 34.25 -28.74
N ALA A 591 21.34 35.09 -29.55
CA ALA A 591 22.64 35.71 -29.23
C ALA A 591 22.52 37.06 -28.49
N ALA A 592 21.33 37.66 -28.39
CA ALA A 592 21.16 39.03 -27.91
C ALA A 592 20.59 39.15 -26.48
N GLY A 593 20.60 38.06 -25.71
CA GLY A 593 19.83 37.95 -24.46
C GLY A 593 20.63 37.82 -23.16
N TYR A 594 21.95 37.96 -23.15
CA TYR A 594 22.69 38.03 -21.89
C TYR A 594 22.71 39.48 -21.40
N PRO A 595 22.29 39.77 -20.17
CA PRO A 595 22.50 41.09 -19.57
C PRO A 595 23.99 41.41 -19.67
N ALA A 596 24.36 42.64 -20.06
CA ALA A 596 25.77 43.05 -20.20
C ALA A 596 26.63 42.76 -18.96
N ALA A 597 26.02 42.63 -17.78
CA ALA A 597 26.67 42.20 -16.54
C ALA A 597 27.07 40.70 -16.53
N GLU A 598 26.24 39.81 -17.10
CA GLU A 598 26.58 38.40 -17.25
C GLU A 598 27.60 38.17 -18.36
N GLU A 599 27.57 38.97 -19.44
CA GLU A 599 28.59 38.94 -20.48
C GLU A 599 29.96 39.39 -19.96
N GLU A 600 30.00 40.43 -19.12
CA GLU A 600 31.23 40.89 -18.46
C GLU A 600 31.75 39.86 -17.45
N GLN A 601 30.86 39.25 -16.66
CA GLN A 601 31.23 38.19 -15.72
C GLN A 601 31.76 36.95 -16.46
N LEU A 602 31.16 36.62 -17.60
CA LEU A 602 31.61 35.55 -18.49
C LEU A 602 33.00 35.86 -19.05
N ARG A 603 33.26 37.08 -19.53
CA ARG A 603 34.59 37.50 -19.99
C ARG A 603 35.66 37.39 -18.90
N LEU A 604 35.33 37.80 -17.67
CA LEU A 604 36.24 37.70 -16.53
C LEU A 604 36.56 36.24 -16.15
N LEU A 605 35.57 35.35 -16.21
CA LEU A 605 35.76 33.91 -15.95
C LEU A 605 36.60 33.25 -17.05
N ILE A 606 36.32 33.56 -18.32
CA ILE A 606 37.10 33.05 -19.47
C ILE A 606 38.56 33.49 -19.37
N ALA A 607 38.82 34.76 -19.03
CA ALA A 607 40.18 35.26 -18.87
C ALA A 607 40.91 34.53 -17.71
N ALA A 608 40.23 34.30 -16.59
CA ALA A 608 40.79 33.57 -15.46
C ALA A 608 41.09 32.10 -15.79
N ASP A 609 40.18 31.41 -16.48
CA ASP A 609 40.36 30.02 -16.89
C ASP A 609 41.44 29.87 -17.96
N THR A 610 41.55 30.83 -18.89
CA THR A 610 42.61 30.85 -19.91
C THR A 610 43.99 30.95 -19.26
N ILE A 611 44.16 31.84 -18.28
CA ILE A 611 45.42 31.96 -17.51
C ILE A 611 45.75 30.64 -16.78
N GLN A 612 44.74 29.97 -16.21
CA GLN A 612 44.95 28.68 -15.55
C GLN A 612 45.30 27.57 -16.55
N ALA A 613 44.60 27.50 -17.69
CA ALA A 613 44.84 26.53 -18.74
C ALA A 613 46.23 26.70 -19.38
N GLU A 614 46.66 27.94 -19.63
CA GLU A 614 48.02 28.27 -20.08
C GLU A 614 49.07 27.84 -19.05
N ALA A 615 48.88 28.15 -17.77
CA ALA A 615 49.79 27.73 -16.71
C ALA A 615 49.88 26.20 -16.60
N LEU A 616 48.75 25.50 -16.78
CA LEU A 616 48.68 24.04 -16.78
C LEU A 616 49.42 23.45 -17.98
N CYS A 617 49.19 23.97 -19.19
CA CYS A 617 49.89 23.54 -20.39
C CYS A 617 51.40 23.81 -20.29
N ALA A 618 51.79 24.98 -19.79
CA ALA A 618 53.18 25.35 -19.61
C ALA A 618 53.89 24.44 -18.59
N SER A 619 53.21 24.03 -17.50
CA SER A 619 53.79 23.12 -16.50
C SER A 619 54.13 21.74 -17.06
N VAL A 620 53.48 21.36 -18.17
CA VAL A 620 53.78 20.13 -18.89
C VAL A 620 54.66 20.36 -20.11
N GLY A 621 55.19 21.56 -20.35
CA GLY A 621 55.97 21.84 -21.57
C GLY A 621 55.13 21.67 -22.84
N SER A 622 53.86 22.05 -22.77
CA SER A 622 52.93 22.11 -23.89
C SER A 622 52.39 23.54 -24.00
N GLU A 623 51.84 23.87 -25.15
CA GLU A 623 51.22 25.17 -25.44
C GLU A 623 49.73 24.96 -25.70
N LEU A 624 48.92 25.95 -25.34
CA LEU A 624 47.50 25.95 -25.67
C LEU A 624 47.35 26.07 -27.20
N ILE A 625 46.40 25.36 -27.82
CA ILE A 625 46.18 25.46 -29.27
C ILE A 625 45.73 26.86 -29.68
N PHE A 626 44.92 27.53 -28.86
CA PHE A 626 44.57 28.94 -29.09
C PHE A 626 45.70 29.80 -28.54
N GLY A 627 46.53 30.33 -29.44
CA GLY A 627 47.77 31.04 -29.08
C GLY A 627 47.57 32.53 -28.86
N SER A 628 46.37 33.06 -29.14
CA SER A 628 46.04 34.48 -28.99
C SER A 628 44.62 34.72 -28.49
N GLU A 629 44.41 35.85 -27.81
CA GLU A 629 43.10 36.33 -27.34
C GLU A 629 42.09 36.45 -28.50
N GLU A 630 42.56 36.75 -29.71
CA GLU A 630 41.76 36.87 -30.93
C GLU A 630 41.20 35.52 -31.42
N GLU A 631 41.99 34.46 -31.35
CA GLU A 631 41.56 33.09 -31.71
C GLU A 631 40.55 32.53 -30.69
N ILE A 632 40.73 32.87 -29.41
CA ILE A 632 39.79 32.52 -28.34
C ILE A 632 38.47 33.25 -28.57
N GLN A 633 38.51 34.56 -28.84
CA GLN A 633 37.33 35.36 -29.12
C GLN A 633 36.58 34.86 -30.38
N ALA A 634 37.30 34.50 -31.44
CA ALA A 634 36.71 33.92 -32.65
C ALA A 634 36.02 32.57 -32.38
N HIS A 635 36.59 31.72 -31.51
CA HIS A 635 35.97 30.46 -31.10
C HIS A 635 34.70 30.69 -30.27
N LEU A 636 34.74 31.68 -29.35
CA LEU A 636 33.59 32.09 -28.55
C LEU A 636 32.48 32.73 -29.38
N ASP A 637 32.80 33.37 -30.49
CA ASP A 637 31.81 33.96 -31.39
C ASP A 637 31.28 32.98 -32.44
N GLY A 638 31.87 31.77 -32.53
CA GLY A 638 31.45 30.70 -33.41
C GLY A 638 30.22 29.90 -32.93
N PRO A 639 29.61 29.09 -33.79
CA PRO A 639 28.40 28.32 -33.50
C PRO A 639 28.56 27.22 -32.43
N GLY A 640 29.78 26.84 -32.05
CA GLY A 640 30.07 25.84 -31.02
C GLY A 640 30.53 26.43 -29.68
N ARG A 641 29.77 27.36 -29.09
CA ARG A 641 30.07 27.97 -27.78
C ARG A 641 30.05 26.94 -26.65
N GLY A 642 31.23 26.40 -26.30
CA GLY A 642 31.48 25.50 -25.18
C GLY A 642 32.97 25.17 -25.12
N LEU A 643 33.66 25.57 -24.04
CA LEU A 643 35.13 25.59 -24.02
C LEU A 643 35.73 24.18 -23.89
N CYS A 644 36.44 23.76 -24.92
CA CYS A 644 37.41 22.67 -24.85
C CYS A 644 38.76 23.23 -25.28
N TRP A 645 39.76 23.19 -24.38
CA TRP A 645 41.13 23.55 -24.74
C TRP A 645 41.91 22.29 -25.09
N VAL A 646 42.78 22.38 -26.08
CA VAL A 646 43.71 21.30 -26.43
C VAL A 646 45.12 21.81 -26.17
N ALA A 647 45.93 20.98 -25.53
CA ALA A 647 47.35 21.22 -25.31
C ALA A 647 48.16 20.52 -26.39
N GLN A 648 49.12 21.21 -27.00
CA GLN A 648 50.03 20.66 -28.00
C GLN A 648 51.50 20.76 -27.59
N ARG A 649 52.31 19.78 -27.94
CA ARG A 649 53.77 19.81 -27.79
C ARG A 649 54.41 19.48 -29.13
N GLY A 650 55.15 20.43 -29.69
CA GLY A 650 55.79 20.26 -31.01
C GLY A 650 54.78 20.03 -32.15
N GLY A 651 53.61 20.67 -32.10
CA GLY A 651 52.55 20.56 -33.11
C GLY A 651 51.66 19.30 -32.99
N ARG A 652 51.94 18.40 -32.03
CA ARG A 652 51.11 17.23 -31.73
C ARG A 652 50.26 17.50 -30.50
N ALA A 653 48.97 17.15 -30.55
CA ALA A 653 48.08 17.23 -29.39
C ALA A 653 48.49 16.20 -28.34
N VAL A 654 48.77 16.66 -27.11
CA VAL A 654 49.25 15.84 -25.99
C VAL A 654 48.33 15.91 -24.77
N GLY A 655 47.28 16.73 -24.82
CA GLY A 655 46.26 16.77 -23.78
C GLY A 655 45.05 17.62 -24.17
N VAL A 656 43.99 17.50 -23.37
CA VAL A 656 42.71 18.16 -23.53
C VAL A 656 42.23 18.61 -22.16
N LEU A 657 41.71 19.83 -22.08
CA LEU A 657 41.05 20.36 -20.91
C LEU A 657 39.61 20.70 -21.28
N LEU A 658 38.65 20.02 -20.65
CA LEU A 658 37.22 20.20 -20.87
C LEU A 658 36.63 21.12 -19.80
N CYS A 659 35.91 22.15 -20.22
CA CYS A 659 35.01 22.92 -19.35
C CYS A 659 33.60 22.31 -19.43
N GLY A 660 32.82 22.40 -18.34
CA GLY A 660 31.48 21.81 -18.25
C GLY A 660 30.53 22.28 -19.35
N SER A 661 29.84 21.32 -19.96
CA SER A 661 28.87 21.52 -21.04
C SER A 661 27.57 22.20 -20.58
N ASP A 662 27.42 22.40 -19.28
CA ASP A 662 26.25 22.93 -18.59
C ASP A 662 26.30 24.47 -18.36
N GLY A 663 27.27 25.17 -18.95
CA GLY A 663 27.32 26.63 -18.96
C GLY A 663 27.71 27.27 -17.63
N VAL A 664 28.20 26.48 -16.67
CA VAL A 664 28.85 26.99 -15.44
C VAL A 664 30.33 27.22 -15.75
N PHE A 665 30.64 28.41 -16.25
CA PHE A 665 32.01 28.85 -16.50
C PHE A 665 32.77 29.04 -15.17
N GLY A 666 34.05 28.64 -15.11
CA GLY A 666 34.92 28.85 -13.94
C GLY A 666 35.50 27.58 -13.28
N HIS A 667 35.26 26.39 -13.83
CA HIS A 667 35.89 25.16 -13.34
C HIS A 667 36.40 24.27 -14.49
N VAL A 668 37.71 24.00 -14.49
CA VAL A 668 38.32 22.89 -15.23
C VAL A 668 37.71 21.59 -14.69
N LEU A 669 36.86 20.91 -15.45
CA LEU A 669 36.20 19.69 -14.99
C LEU A 669 37.05 18.44 -15.23
N GLN A 670 37.72 18.37 -16.38
CA GLN A 670 38.55 17.22 -16.75
C GLN A 670 39.79 17.65 -17.53
N LEU A 671 40.92 17.04 -17.21
CA LEU A 671 42.19 17.17 -17.94
C LEU A 671 42.64 15.77 -18.38
N ALA A 672 42.52 15.49 -19.68
CA ALA A 672 43.09 14.30 -20.29
C ALA A 672 44.49 14.63 -20.81
N VAL A 673 45.50 13.81 -20.50
CA VAL A 673 46.87 13.99 -20.98
C VAL A 673 47.40 12.66 -21.49
N GLU A 674 48.20 12.66 -22.56
CA GLU A 674 48.85 11.45 -23.07
C GLU A 674 49.71 10.80 -21.96
N PRO A 675 49.66 9.47 -21.77
CA PRO A 675 50.39 8.80 -20.68
C PRO A 675 51.90 9.05 -20.76
N GLY A 676 52.51 9.56 -19.68
CA GLY A 676 53.95 9.82 -19.60
C GLY A 676 54.46 10.10 -18.18
N ASP A 677 55.79 10.18 -18.01
CA ASP A 677 56.49 10.24 -16.71
C ASP A 677 56.07 11.42 -15.80
N ASN A 678 55.44 12.46 -16.35
CA ASN A 678 55.08 13.68 -15.62
C ASN A 678 53.66 13.66 -15.00
N GLN A 679 52.84 12.63 -15.24
CA GLN A 679 51.44 12.59 -14.77
C GLN A 679 51.30 12.77 -13.25
N ARG A 680 52.22 12.19 -12.46
CA ARG A 680 52.26 12.37 -10.99
C ARG A 680 52.66 13.77 -10.55
N SER A 681 53.48 14.48 -11.33
CA SER A 681 53.91 15.84 -11.01
C SER A 681 52.76 16.82 -11.22
N ILE A 682 52.05 16.67 -12.33
CA ILE A 682 50.87 17.48 -12.70
C ILE A 682 49.79 17.34 -11.63
N ARG A 683 49.48 16.09 -11.24
CA ARG A 683 48.49 15.81 -10.18
C ARG A 683 48.86 16.48 -8.85
N LYS A 684 50.13 16.42 -8.45
CA LYS A 684 50.59 17.05 -7.20
C LYS A 684 50.48 18.58 -7.24
N GLU A 685 50.75 19.20 -8.39
CA GLU A 685 50.67 20.66 -8.53
C GLU A 685 49.23 21.17 -8.56
N LEU A 686 48.33 20.44 -9.22
CA LEU A 686 46.88 20.72 -9.22
C LEU A 686 46.29 20.69 -7.81
N VAL A 687 46.57 19.62 -7.06
CA VAL A 687 46.13 19.47 -5.66
C VAL A 687 46.72 20.57 -4.76
N ALA A 688 47.99 20.94 -4.98
CA ALA A 688 48.65 21.99 -4.20
C ALA A 688 48.05 23.38 -4.43
N ARG A 689 47.42 23.63 -5.59
CA ARG A 689 46.75 24.90 -5.93
C ARG A 689 45.27 24.92 -5.52
N GLY A 690 44.79 23.88 -4.84
CA GLY A 690 43.41 23.81 -4.35
C GLY A 690 42.37 23.44 -5.41
N HIS A 691 42.81 23.00 -6.59
CA HIS A 691 41.93 22.33 -7.55
C HIS A 691 41.69 20.91 -7.05
N LYS A 692 40.41 20.57 -6.88
CA LYS A 692 39.99 19.29 -6.31
C LYS A 692 40.28 18.14 -7.25
#